data_AF-A0A4Y7M8G6-F1
#
_entry.id   AF-A0A4Y7M8G6-F1
#
_cell.length_a   1.000
_cell.length_b   1.000
_cell.length_c   1.000
_cell.angle_alpha   90.00
_cell.angle_beta   90.00
_cell.angle_gamma   90.00
#
_symmetry.space_group_name_H-M   'P 1'
#
loop_
_entity.id
_entity.type
_entity.pdbx_description
1 polymer ?
#
loop_
_entity_poly.entity_id
_entity_poly.type
_entity_poly.pdbx_seq_one_letter_code
_entity_poly.pdbx_strand_id
1 'polypeptide(L)'
;MTLVVTRSNSPQENVVDVSSSPEKEDERKSKAKIAAECKIYHPQSQCVMIVPDAMWNDNTDIVIVNLRNPKTGSGTLYAFSHNYTKIYEINQFDEPKRYGSFTRYAFGLVTEYLSDELATALEKHLNLPVVPKLVKDEEISEPPTKRQKFTDDLNPEPLEDYSKDQKPIVKLPPPPIVNPKRKNFLGQPAPQGYVAGVGRGATGFTTRSDIGPARDANDVPDDRHPAPAKRKKDDEEDLEEDLNDANYDEFAGYGGSLFNKDPYDKDDEEADAVYEAIDERMDEKRREYREKRRKEEIEKYRQERPKIQQQFSDLKRELCAVSEDEWKNIPEVGDARNRKQRLHGRREKFTPLPDSVLTRNLGGEASTSIDPKSGLASAFPGMLTPTGDLDLRKIGQARNTLMDIKLNQVSDSVSGQTVVDPKGYLTDLQSMIPTYGGDINDIKKARLLLKSVRETNPNHPPAWIASARLEEVTGKLQAARNLILRGCETCPHSEDLWLEAARLVPVDTAKNVIAQAVNHLVNSVKLWIKASELEQDMKAKKRVFRKALEHIPNSVRLWKAAVELEEPEDAKILLSRAVECCPTSVELWLALARLETYENARKVLNKARENIPTDRQIWITAAKLEEAHGNTTMVEKIIDRSINSLAANGVEINREHWLKEAVDAEKAGAVLTCQAIIKFVIGHGVEDEDRKHSWLEDADNFTSQGAFECSRAVYAHALEIFPAKKSIWLRAAHFERQHGTRDSLESLLQRAVAHCPQAEVLWLMGAKSKWLAGDVPAARSILSLAFQANPNSEEIWLAAVKLESENWEYERARKLLAKARNSAPTPRVLMKSAKLEWHLGDLEEALKQLQTAIEQFPDYPKFYMMQGQIYVLQQRMTLARESYSQGTKKCPTSVPLWLLLARLDESQGNMTRARSVLEKARQKNPQNPQLWLEAIRLEWKTGLKDIASAMMAKALQDCPTSGLLWAETIFLVDRPQRKTKSVDALKKCEHDPHVLLAVSKLFWTERKTQKCREWFNRAVKIDPDFGDAWGYFYKFELLHGTAEEQNDVKKRCVQAEPRHGEVWTTISKSPQNWRAKTEDILLLVAEALPVPV
;
A
#
# COMPACT_ATOMS: atom_id res chain seq x y z
N MET A 1 3.42 -17.93 12.95
CA MET A 1 4.42 -18.87 12.39
C MET A 1 4.72 -18.43 10.98
N THR A 2 5.99 -18.35 10.58
CA THR A 2 6.36 -18.21 9.16
C THR A 2 6.51 -19.60 8.56
N LEU A 3 5.67 -19.91 7.58
CA LEU A 3 5.81 -21.08 6.72
C LEU A 3 6.75 -20.71 5.57
N VAL A 4 7.80 -21.50 5.37
CA VAL A 4 8.74 -21.33 4.26
C VAL A 4 8.63 -22.56 3.36
N VAL A 5 8.37 -22.34 2.08
CA VAL A 5 8.30 -23.38 1.04
C VAL A 5 9.53 -23.24 0.17
N THR A 6 10.28 -24.33 0.00
CA THR A 6 11.53 -24.34 -0.77
C THR A 6 11.53 -25.45 -1.82
N ARG A 7 11.84 -25.09 -3.07
CA ARG A 7 12.11 -26.03 -4.16
C ARG A 7 13.48 -26.69 -3.94
N SER A 8 13.59 -28.00 -4.12
CA SER A 8 14.83 -28.76 -3.84
C SER A 8 15.61 -29.03 -5.12
N ASN A 9 16.71 -28.29 -5.36
CA ASN A 9 17.59 -28.54 -6.50
C ASN A 9 18.69 -29.57 -6.18
N SER A 10 18.98 -30.40 -7.19
CA SER A 10 20.11 -31.34 -7.35
C SER A 10 20.11 -32.65 -6.51
N PRO A 11 20.58 -33.80 -7.09
CA PRO A 11 20.59 -35.10 -6.42
C PRO A 11 22.00 -35.70 -6.25
N GLN A 12 22.27 -36.39 -5.13
CA GLN A 12 23.33 -37.42 -5.07
C GLN A 12 22.94 -38.65 -4.24
N GLU A 13 23.03 -39.79 -4.92
CA GLU A 13 23.59 -41.08 -4.46
C GLU A 13 23.16 -41.67 -3.10
N ASN A 14 22.47 -42.81 -3.18
CA ASN A 14 22.95 -44.06 -2.56
C ASN A 14 22.46 -45.25 -3.41
N VAL A 15 23.32 -46.27 -3.58
CA VAL A 15 23.10 -47.40 -4.53
C VAL A 15 22.60 -48.65 -3.81
N VAL A 16 21.54 -49.28 -4.35
CA VAL A 16 21.24 -50.72 -4.22
C VAL A 16 20.60 -51.20 -5.54
N ASP A 17 20.86 -52.45 -5.92
CA ASP A 17 20.67 -53.01 -7.27
C ASP A 17 19.25 -53.38 -7.73
N VAL A 18 19.17 -53.76 -9.00
CA VAL A 18 17.97 -54.01 -9.82
C VAL A 18 17.48 -55.46 -9.76
N SER A 19 16.15 -55.66 -9.66
CA SER A 19 15.50 -56.88 -10.20
C SER A 19 14.01 -56.69 -10.53
N SER A 20 13.61 -57.15 -11.73
CA SER A 20 12.25 -57.53 -12.19
C SER A 20 11.08 -56.53 -12.05
N SER A 21 10.48 -56.21 -13.20
CA SER A 21 9.06 -55.87 -13.39
C SER A 21 8.38 -56.98 -14.23
N PRO A 22 7.05 -56.96 -14.51
CA PRO A 22 5.98 -56.08 -14.02
C PRO A 22 4.76 -56.82 -13.42
N GLU A 23 3.81 -56.11 -12.79
CA GLU A 23 2.38 -56.00 -13.21
C GLU A 23 1.46 -55.36 -12.13
N LYS A 24 0.78 -54.27 -12.51
CA LYS A 24 -0.61 -53.91 -12.14
C LYS A 24 -1.08 -53.93 -10.67
N GLU A 25 -0.30 -53.41 -9.71
CA GLU A 25 -0.88 -53.05 -8.38
C GLU A 25 -0.50 -51.67 -7.83
N ASP A 26 0.44 -50.95 -8.45
CA ASP A 26 1.15 -49.87 -7.76
C ASP A 26 0.50 -48.48 -7.78
N GLU A 27 -0.54 -48.18 -8.58
CA GLU A 27 -1.13 -46.83 -8.60
C GLU A 27 -1.73 -46.36 -7.25
N ARG A 28 -2.14 -47.31 -6.40
CA ARG A 28 -2.59 -47.00 -5.02
C ARG A 28 -1.42 -46.91 -4.04
N LYS A 29 -0.34 -47.67 -4.26
CA LYS A 29 0.87 -47.68 -3.42
C LYS A 29 1.77 -46.47 -3.70
N SER A 30 1.86 -46.01 -4.95
CA SER A 30 2.60 -44.80 -5.34
C SER A 30 1.95 -43.54 -4.76
N LYS A 31 0.62 -43.38 -4.89
CA LYS A 31 -0.12 -42.27 -4.26
C LYS A 31 -0.03 -42.28 -2.73
N ALA A 32 0.09 -43.45 -2.10
CA ALA A 32 0.38 -43.57 -0.67
C ALA A 32 1.85 -43.21 -0.30
N LYS A 33 2.83 -43.55 -1.14
CA LYS A 33 4.24 -43.13 -0.97
C LYS A 33 4.44 -41.62 -1.11
N ILE A 34 3.84 -41.00 -2.13
CA ILE A 34 3.94 -39.54 -2.37
C ILE A 34 3.42 -38.75 -1.15
N ALA A 35 2.39 -39.26 -0.45
CA ALA A 35 1.89 -38.65 0.78
C ALA A 35 2.82 -38.81 2.00
N ALA A 36 3.83 -39.68 1.95
CA ALA A 36 4.75 -39.98 3.05
C ALA A 36 6.08 -39.21 2.98
N GLU A 37 6.38 -38.55 1.87
CA GLU A 37 7.69 -37.90 1.63
C GLU A 37 7.74 -36.41 2.01
N CYS A 38 6.60 -35.80 2.36
CA CYS A 38 6.48 -34.44 2.89
C CYS A 38 7.06 -34.31 4.33
N LYS A 39 8.39 -34.33 4.45
CA LYS A 39 9.12 -34.21 5.72
C LYS A 39 9.02 -32.81 6.32
N ILE A 40 8.27 -32.67 7.43
CA ILE A 40 8.19 -31.44 8.23
C ILE A 40 9.32 -31.46 9.27
N TYR A 41 10.31 -30.58 9.13
CA TYR A 41 11.31 -30.31 10.18
C TYR A 41 10.82 -29.23 11.15
N HIS A 42 11.14 -29.38 12.44
CA HIS A 42 10.69 -28.45 13.49
C HIS A 42 11.80 -28.03 14.49
N PRO A 43 12.75 -27.17 14.09
CA PRO A 43 13.63 -26.46 15.02
C PRO A 43 12.97 -25.15 15.52
N GLN A 44 12.17 -25.25 16.59
CA GLN A 44 11.67 -24.19 17.50
C GLN A 44 11.04 -22.86 16.98
N SER A 45 11.13 -22.44 15.72
CA SER A 45 10.52 -21.17 15.25
C SER A 45 9.99 -21.14 13.81
N GLN A 46 10.40 -22.07 12.94
CA GLN A 46 9.93 -22.17 11.56
C GLN A 46 9.43 -23.58 11.23
N CYS A 47 8.40 -23.66 10.38
CA CYS A 47 8.00 -24.90 9.71
C CYS A 47 8.41 -24.78 8.24
N VAL A 48 9.27 -25.69 7.79
CA VAL A 48 9.66 -25.79 6.37
C VAL A 48 8.88 -26.94 5.73
N MET A 49 8.36 -26.71 4.54
CA MET A 49 7.71 -27.74 3.72
C MET A 49 8.41 -27.84 2.37
N ILE A 50 8.81 -29.05 2.01
CA ILE A 50 9.38 -29.39 0.70
C ILE A 50 8.31 -30.16 -0.07
N VAL A 51 8.03 -29.75 -1.30
CA VAL A 51 7.01 -30.34 -2.19
C VAL A 51 7.69 -30.78 -3.49
N PRO A 52 7.54 -32.04 -3.94
CA PRO A 52 8.13 -32.49 -5.20
C PRO A 52 7.59 -31.74 -6.43
N ASP A 53 8.45 -31.53 -7.43
CA ASP A 53 8.10 -30.84 -8.68
C ASP A 53 6.94 -31.48 -9.45
N ALA A 54 6.70 -32.79 -9.30
CA ALA A 54 5.63 -33.52 -9.98
C ALA A 54 4.19 -33.11 -9.60
N MET A 55 4.00 -32.16 -8.68
CA MET A 55 2.70 -31.50 -8.41
C MET A 55 2.54 -30.13 -9.09
N TRP A 56 3.57 -29.62 -9.76
CA TRP A 56 3.55 -28.35 -10.48
C TRP A 56 3.19 -28.60 -11.94
N ASN A 57 2.27 -27.80 -12.48
CA ASN A 57 1.76 -27.94 -13.83
C ASN A 57 1.88 -26.57 -14.51
N ASP A 58 2.68 -26.46 -15.56
CA ASP A 58 3.25 -25.17 -16.02
C ASP A 58 2.23 -24.16 -16.60
N ASN A 59 0.96 -24.56 -16.75
CA ASN A 59 -0.11 -23.76 -17.35
C ASN A 59 -1.14 -23.20 -16.34
N THR A 60 -0.84 -23.14 -15.03
CA THR A 60 -1.75 -22.56 -14.01
C THR A 60 -1.02 -21.72 -12.96
N ASP A 61 -1.35 -20.43 -12.87
CA ASP A 61 -0.66 -19.42 -12.03
C ASP A 61 -0.85 -19.54 -10.51
N ILE A 62 -1.80 -20.37 -10.04
CA ILE A 62 -2.18 -20.47 -8.62
C ILE A 62 -2.21 -21.93 -8.18
N VAL A 63 -1.44 -22.26 -7.14
CA VAL A 63 -1.41 -23.57 -6.50
C VAL A 63 -2.16 -23.50 -5.16
N ILE A 64 -3.12 -24.42 -4.94
CA ILE A 64 -3.94 -24.48 -3.72
C ILE A 64 -3.58 -25.73 -2.91
N VAL A 65 -3.22 -25.54 -1.64
CA VAL A 65 -2.80 -26.62 -0.73
C VAL A 65 -3.68 -26.62 0.53
N ASN A 66 -4.15 -27.80 0.94
CA ASN A 66 -4.94 -28.01 2.15
C ASN A 66 -4.06 -28.65 3.23
N LEU A 67 -3.78 -27.91 4.31
CA LEU A 67 -3.02 -28.40 5.46
C LEU A 67 -3.96 -28.73 6.62
N ARG A 68 -3.88 -29.97 7.11
CA ARG A 68 -4.73 -30.50 8.19
C ARG A 68 -3.88 -30.91 9.39
N ASN A 69 -4.25 -30.42 10.58
CA ASN A 69 -3.54 -30.79 11.82
C ASN A 69 -4.10 -32.13 12.35
N PRO A 70 -3.30 -33.20 12.46
CA PRO A 70 -3.78 -34.52 12.86
C PRO A 70 -4.25 -34.60 14.32
N LYS A 71 -3.91 -33.62 15.17
CA LYS A 71 -4.36 -33.58 16.58
C LYS A 71 -5.63 -32.76 16.82
N THR A 72 -5.98 -31.83 15.93
CA THR A 72 -7.16 -30.95 16.09
C THR A 72 -8.22 -31.17 15.02
N GLY A 73 -7.95 -31.95 13.96
CA GLY A 73 -8.90 -32.27 12.90
C GLY A 73 -9.20 -31.13 11.91
N SER A 74 -8.97 -29.89 12.33
CA SER A 74 -9.12 -28.67 11.53
C SER A 74 -8.19 -28.62 10.32
N GLY A 75 -8.73 -28.09 9.22
CA GLY A 75 -8.03 -27.84 7.95
C GLY A 75 -7.88 -26.34 7.68
N THR A 76 -6.85 -25.99 6.92
CA THR A 76 -6.56 -24.62 6.48
C THR A 76 -6.16 -24.64 5.01
N LEU A 77 -6.79 -23.77 4.21
CA LEU A 77 -6.56 -23.68 2.77
C LEU A 77 -5.63 -22.50 2.47
N TYR A 78 -4.58 -22.76 1.69
CA TYR A 78 -3.61 -21.76 1.25
C TYR A 78 -3.59 -21.70 -0.27
N ALA A 79 -3.58 -20.47 -0.81
CA ALA A 79 -3.36 -20.21 -2.23
C ALA A 79 -2.04 -19.46 -2.41
N PHE A 80 -1.14 -20.01 -3.23
CA PHE A 80 0.17 -19.46 -3.54
C PHE A 80 0.25 -19.08 -5.03
N SER A 81 0.95 -17.99 -5.33
CA SER A 81 1.32 -17.65 -6.72
C SER A 81 2.55 -18.43 -7.17
N HIS A 82 2.81 -18.42 -8.48
CA HIS A 82 4.06 -18.90 -9.08
C HIS A 82 5.34 -18.34 -8.42
N ASN A 83 5.28 -17.14 -7.82
CA ASN A 83 6.40 -16.49 -7.12
C ASN A 83 6.51 -16.87 -5.62
N TYR A 84 5.89 -17.99 -5.20
CA TYR A 84 5.84 -18.48 -3.81
C TYR A 84 5.19 -17.51 -2.79
N THR A 85 4.61 -16.39 -3.26
CA THR A 85 3.91 -15.45 -2.39
C THR A 85 2.55 -16.01 -1.98
N LYS A 86 2.30 -16.01 -0.66
CA LYS A 86 1.01 -16.33 -0.04
C LYS A 86 -0.02 -15.28 -0.48
N ILE A 87 -0.95 -15.66 -1.38
CA ILE A 87 -1.99 -14.76 -1.86
C ILE A 87 -3.14 -14.69 -0.83
N TYR A 88 -3.62 -15.86 -0.40
CA TYR A 88 -4.72 -15.99 0.55
C TYR A 88 -4.50 -17.15 1.53
N GLU A 89 -5.00 -16.98 2.76
CA GLU A 89 -5.14 -18.01 3.79
C GLU A 89 -6.56 -17.94 4.31
N ILE A 90 -7.25 -19.07 4.24
CA ILE A 90 -8.63 -19.21 4.71
C ILE A 90 -8.54 -20.00 6.03
N ASN A 91 -8.55 -19.26 7.14
CA ASN A 91 -8.36 -19.79 8.48
C ASN A 91 -9.63 -20.45 9.02
N GLN A 92 -9.45 -21.66 9.57
CA GLN A 92 -10.35 -22.38 10.49
C GLN A 92 -11.82 -22.55 10.07
N PHE A 93 -12.15 -23.76 9.61
CA PHE A 93 -13.52 -24.29 9.64
C PHE A 93 -13.57 -25.59 10.44
N ASP A 94 -14.45 -25.64 11.44
CA ASP A 94 -14.88 -26.86 12.12
C ASP A 94 -16.35 -27.13 11.75
N GLU A 95 -16.64 -28.14 10.92
CA GLU A 95 -18.02 -28.60 10.72
C GLU A 95 -18.12 -30.05 10.19
N PRO A 96 -19.07 -30.88 10.68
CA PRO A 96 -19.28 -32.23 10.17
C PRO A 96 -20.34 -32.32 9.04
N LYS A 97 -19.91 -32.81 7.88
CA LYS A 97 -20.73 -33.53 6.86
C LYS A 97 -21.86 -32.75 6.14
N ARG A 98 -21.53 -31.97 5.09
CA ARG A 98 -22.41 -31.77 3.90
C ARG A 98 -21.59 -31.39 2.65
N TYR A 99 -21.37 -32.36 1.75
CA TYR A 99 -20.38 -32.25 0.67
C TYR A 99 -20.88 -31.69 -0.68
N GLY A 100 -22.21 -31.69 -0.92
CA GLY A 100 -22.76 -31.48 -2.27
C GLY A 100 -23.23 -30.06 -2.63
N SER A 101 -23.51 -29.20 -1.66
CA SER A 101 -23.97 -27.81 -1.89
C SER A 101 -22.81 -26.83 -2.05
N PHE A 102 -21.73 -27.03 -1.28
CA PHE A 102 -20.60 -26.09 -1.22
C PHE A 102 -19.80 -26.04 -2.52
N THR A 103 -19.55 -27.19 -3.16
CA THR A 103 -18.87 -27.25 -4.47
C THR A 103 -19.62 -26.49 -5.56
N ARG A 104 -20.97 -26.55 -5.54
CA ARG A 104 -21.83 -25.85 -6.50
C ARG A 104 -21.84 -24.33 -6.28
N TYR A 105 -21.78 -23.90 -5.02
CA TYR A 105 -21.67 -22.48 -4.65
C TYR A 105 -20.27 -21.90 -4.97
N ALA A 106 -19.22 -22.64 -4.65
CA ALA A 106 -17.84 -22.29 -5.00
C ALA A 106 -17.64 -22.23 -6.52
N PHE A 107 -18.21 -23.18 -7.28
CA PHE A 107 -18.18 -23.13 -8.74
C PHE A 107 -18.87 -21.88 -9.28
N GLY A 108 -20.06 -21.52 -8.78
CA GLY A 108 -20.76 -20.30 -9.17
C GLY A 108 -19.93 -19.02 -8.97
N LEU A 109 -19.31 -18.87 -7.79
CA LEU A 109 -18.40 -17.75 -7.49
C LEU A 109 -17.13 -17.74 -8.35
N VAL A 110 -16.68 -18.89 -8.82
CA VAL A 110 -15.51 -19.02 -9.71
C VAL A 110 -15.87 -18.73 -11.16
N THR A 111 -17.09 -19.08 -11.62
CA THR A 111 -17.57 -18.79 -12.97
C THR A 111 -17.83 -17.31 -13.25
N GLU A 112 -18.03 -16.47 -12.23
CA GLU A 112 -18.12 -15.00 -12.44
C GLU A 112 -16.78 -14.35 -12.87
N TYR A 113 -15.66 -15.07 -12.78
CA TYR A 113 -14.30 -14.54 -13.01
C TYR A 113 -13.44 -15.37 -13.98
N LEU A 114 -14.05 -16.32 -14.72
CA LEU A 114 -13.38 -17.19 -15.70
C LEU A 114 -14.06 -17.12 -17.07
N SER A 115 -13.31 -17.41 -18.14
CA SER A 115 -13.86 -17.49 -19.49
C SER A 115 -14.73 -18.74 -19.68
N ASP A 116 -15.75 -18.66 -20.55
CA ASP A 116 -16.68 -19.76 -20.83
C ASP A 116 -15.96 -21.06 -21.28
N GLU A 117 -14.84 -20.94 -21.99
CA GLU A 117 -14.03 -22.08 -22.44
C GLU A 117 -13.37 -22.82 -21.26
N LEU A 118 -12.91 -22.09 -20.24
CA LEU A 118 -12.32 -22.69 -19.03
C LEU A 118 -13.39 -23.17 -18.05
N ALA A 119 -14.52 -22.47 -17.96
CA ALA A 119 -15.69 -22.92 -17.20
C ALA A 119 -16.21 -24.28 -17.73
N THR A 120 -16.40 -24.41 -19.05
CA THR A 120 -16.85 -25.66 -19.68
C THR A 120 -15.80 -26.78 -19.67
N ALA A 121 -14.51 -26.45 -19.58
CA ALA A 121 -13.46 -27.43 -19.28
C ALA A 121 -13.56 -27.95 -17.84
N LEU A 122 -13.78 -27.06 -16.86
CA LEU A 122 -13.98 -27.42 -15.45
C LEU A 122 -15.26 -28.26 -15.23
N GLU A 123 -16.38 -27.94 -15.89
CA GLU A 123 -17.60 -28.76 -15.80
C GLU A 123 -17.36 -30.22 -16.22
N LYS A 124 -16.65 -30.43 -17.35
CA LYS A 124 -16.24 -31.77 -17.81
C LYS A 124 -15.33 -32.47 -16.81
N HIS A 125 -14.46 -31.71 -16.13
CA HIS A 125 -13.54 -32.26 -15.14
C HIS A 125 -14.19 -32.58 -13.77
N LEU A 126 -15.42 -32.10 -13.54
CA LEU A 126 -16.18 -32.22 -12.29
C LEU A 126 -17.42 -33.14 -12.39
N ASN A 127 -17.78 -33.65 -13.58
CA ASN A 127 -18.82 -34.66 -13.80
C ASN A 127 -20.20 -34.34 -13.19
N LEU A 128 -20.78 -33.18 -13.54
CA LEU A 128 -22.17 -32.83 -13.19
C LEU A 128 -23.15 -33.13 -14.35
N PRO A 129 -24.41 -33.53 -14.07
CA PRO A 129 -25.37 -33.91 -15.10
C PRO A 129 -25.95 -32.70 -15.85
N VAL A 130 -26.06 -32.81 -17.18
CA VAL A 130 -26.49 -31.75 -18.11
C VAL A 130 -28.00 -31.79 -18.36
N VAL A 131 -28.62 -30.62 -18.50
CA VAL A 131 -30.02 -30.42 -18.96
C VAL A 131 -30.02 -29.36 -20.08
N PRO A 132 -30.84 -29.46 -21.15
CA PRO A 132 -30.63 -28.69 -22.40
C PRO A 132 -30.97 -27.20 -22.33
N LYS A 133 -30.29 -26.39 -23.16
CA LYS A 133 -30.62 -24.98 -23.45
C LYS A 133 -31.53 -24.88 -24.68
N LEU A 134 -32.46 -23.92 -24.68
CA LEU A 134 -33.21 -23.47 -25.87
C LEU A 134 -33.23 -21.93 -25.95
N VAL A 135 -32.30 -21.38 -26.74
CA VAL A 135 -32.60 -20.57 -27.95
C VAL A 135 -33.75 -19.56 -27.80
N LYS A 136 -33.51 -18.26 -27.55
CA LYS A 136 -33.12 -17.13 -28.46
C LYS A 136 -34.30 -16.13 -28.62
N ASP A 137 -34.16 -14.80 -28.71
CA ASP A 137 -33.03 -13.86 -28.39
C ASP A 137 -33.52 -12.74 -27.40
N GLU A 138 -33.71 -11.42 -27.64
CA GLU A 138 -33.55 -10.49 -28.79
C GLU A 138 -33.37 -8.99 -28.32
N GLU A 139 -33.95 -7.99 -28.99
CA GLU A 139 -33.61 -6.53 -28.97
C GLU A 139 -34.00 -5.64 -27.74
N ILE A 140 -33.01 -4.85 -27.28
CA ILE A 140 -32.98 -3.37 -27.06
C ILE A 140 -34.26 -2.62 -26.55
N SER A 141 -34.19 -1.98 -25.37
CA SER A 141 -34.44 -0.51 -25.19
C SER A 141 -34.49 0.00 -23.71
N GLU A 142 -34.18 1.29 -23.51
CA GLU A 142 -34.37 2.12 -22.29
C GLU A 142 -35.34 3.32 -22.59
N PRO A 143 -35.69 4.25 -21.65
CA PRO A 143 -35.77 4.16 -20.18
C PRO A 143 -37.07 4.67 -19.43
N PRO A 144 -38.07 5.40 -20.00
CA PRO A 144 -38.27 6.79 -19.53
C PRO A 144 -39.44 7.11 -18.57
N THR A 145 -39.07 7.65 -17.39
CA THR A 145 -39.74 8.71 -16.59
C THR A 145 -40.99 8.42 -15.72
N LYS A 146 -41.03 9.14 -14.58
CA LYS A 146 -42.14 10.06 -14.24
C LYS A 146 -41.67 11.22 -13.35
N ARG A 147 -41.71 12.45 -13.89
CA ARG A 147 -41.82 13.69 -13.09
C ARG A 147 -43.31 14.03 -12.99
N GLN A 148 -43.74 14.62 -11.88
CA GLN A 148 -45.10 15.17 -11.71
C GLN A 148 -45.04 16.70 -11.71
N LYS A 149 -46.10 17.37 -12.19
CA LYS A 149 -46.17 18.83 -12.33
C LYS A 149 -47.07 19.44 -11.24
N PHE A 150 -46.84 20.72 -10.93
CA PHE A 150 -47.89 21.67 -10.50
C PHE A 150 -48.88 21.90 -11.68
N THR A 151 -50.12 22.38 -11.51
CA THR A 151 -50.56 23.55 -10.71
C THR A 151 -51.98 23.40 -10.15
N ASP A 152 -52.11 23.72 -8.86
CA ASP A 152 -53.07 24.64 -8.21
C ASP A 152 -54.62 24.45 -8.23
N ASP A 153 -55.20 24.96 -7.12
CA ASP A 153 -56.59 25.36 -6.81
C ASP A 153 -57.73 24.37 -6.44
N LEU A 154 -58.06 24.42 -5.12
CA LEU A 154 -59.38 24.58 -4.46
C LEU A 154 -60.51 23.49 -4.52
N ASN A 155 -60.76 22.86 -3.34
CA ASN A 155 -62.03 22.69 -2.57
C ASN A 155 -63.41 22.40 -3.24
N PRO A 156 -64.41 21.79 -2.53
CA PRO A 156 -64.38 20.85 -1.37
C PRO A 156 -65.49 19.72 -1.39
N GLU A 157 -65.69 19.05 -0.23
CA GLU A 157 -66.91 18.33 0.27
C GLU A 157 -67.25 16.84 -0.11
N PRO A 158 -68.07 16.10 0.72
CA PRO A 158 -68.06 14.60 0.80
C PRO A 158 -69.44 13.87 0.77
N LEU A 159 -69.46 12.50 0.81
CA LEU A 159 -70.58 11.63 1.30
C LEU A 159 -70.20 10.11 1.37
N GLU A 160 -70.98 9.27 2.10
CA GLU A 160 -70.85 7.80 2.36
C GLU A 160 -72.25 7.13 2.41
N ASP A 161 -72.53 5.81 2.44
CA ASP A 161 -71.94 4.50 2.01
C ASP A 161 -73.01 3.39 2.33
N TYR A 162 -72.79 2.10 1.99
CA TYR A 162 -73.61 0.89 2.32
C TYR A 162 -74.96 0.70 1.55
N SER A 163 -75.54 -0.51 1.30
CA SER A 163 -75.22 -1.93 1.64
C SER A 163 -75.96 -3.02 0.80
N LYS A 164 -75.31 -4.19 0.56
CA LYS A 164 -75.80 -5.62 0.69
C LYS A 164 -76.97 -6.18 -0.18
N ASP A 165 -77.21 -7.50 -0.41
CA ASP A 165 -76.63 -8.87 -0.11
C ASP A 165 -77.41 -9.91 -1.04
N GLN A 166 -77.21 -11.25 -1.22
CA GLN A 166 -76.23 -12.33 -0.93
C GLN A 166 -76.57 -13.64 -1.76
N LYS A 167 -75.56 -14.44 -2.20
CA LYS A 167 -75.53 -15.95 -2.37
C LYS A 167 -76.43 -16.69 -3.43
N PRO A 168 -76.20 -18.00 -3.77
CA PRO A 168 -74.99 -18.88 -3.66
C PRO A 168 -74.63 -19.73 -4.94
N ILE A 169 -73.45 -20.40 -4.97
CA ILE A 169 -73.22 -21.86 -5.27
C ILE A 169 -71.70 -22.23 -5.37
N VAL A 170 -71.30 -23.29 -4.64
CA VAL A 170 -70.22 -24.31 -4.80
C VAL A 170 -69.31 -24.24 -6.08
N LYS A 171 -67.96 -24.39 -6.10
CA LYS A 171 -66.92 -24.99 -5.19
C LYS A 171 -65.50 -24.43 -5.46
N LEU A 172 -64.55 -24.71 -4.53
CA LEU A 172 -63.08 -24.45 -4.55
C LEU A 172 -62.64 -22.96 -4.42
N PRO A 173 -61.45 -22.63 -3.85
CA PRO A 173 -61.27 -21.38 -3.11
C PRO A 173 -60.25 -20.36 -3.69
N PRO A 174 -60.71 -19.31 -4.36
CA PRO A 174 -60.06 -17.99 -4.46
C PRO A 174 -60.43 -17.08 -3.24
N PRO A 175 -59.88 -15.85 -3.10
CA PRO A 175 -59.76 -15.19 -1.79
C PRO A 175 -60.98 -14.36 -1.32
N PRO A 176 -61.12 -14.11 0.00
CA PRO A 176 -62.16 -13.23 0.56
C PRO A 176 -61.84 -11.74 0.42
N ILE A 177 -62.82 -10.95 0.00
CA ILE A 177 -62.72 -9.50 -0.24
C ILE A 177 -63.40 -8.76 0.93
N VAL A 178 -62.63 -8.09 1.81
CA VAL A 178 -63.16 -7.21 2.88
C VAL A 178 -62.25 -6.01 3.13
N ASN A 179 -62.85 -4.83 3.33
CA ASN A 179 -62.15 -3.56 3.58
C ASN A 179 -61.61 -3.47 5.03
N PRO A 180 -60.34 -3.06 5.27
CA PRO A 180 -59.68 -3.18 6.58
C PRO A 180 -60.07 -2.11 7.62
N LYS A 181 -61.12 -1.30 7.39
CA LYS A 181 -61.48 -0.14 8.22
C LYS A 181 -62.69 -0.31 9.17
N ARG A 182 -63.39 -1.46 9.18
CA ARG A 182 -64.40 -1.76 10.23
C ARG A 182 -64.04 -3.01 11.04
N LYS A 183 -64.00 -2.87 12.37
CA LYS A 183 -63.78 -3.98 13.33
C LYS A 183 -65.09 -4.77 13.54
N ASN A 184 -65.54 -5.48 12.50
CA ASN A 184 -66.88 -6.10 12.43
C ASN A 184 -67.25 -7.14 13.52
N PHE A 185 -66.34 -7.48 14.43
CA PHE A 185 -66.57 -8.42 15.54
C PHE A 185 -66.62 -7.75 16.92
N LEU A 186 -66.22 -6.49 17.05
CA LEU A 186 -66.25 -5.77 18.34
C LEU A 186 -67.59 -5.05 18.46
N GLY A 187 -68.46 -5.52 19.35
CA GLY A 187 -69.82 -4.98 19.55
C GLY A 187 -70.96 -5.80 18.95
N GLN A 188 -70.73 -7.06 18.55
CA GLN A 188 -71.79 -8.03 18.28
C GLN A 188 -71.86 -9.06 19.42
N PRO A 189 -73.05 -9.51 19.85
CA PRO A 189 -73.19 -10.60 20.81
C PRO A 189 -72.75 -11.94 20.20
N ALA A 190 -72.32 -12.88 21.05
CA ALA A 190 -71.87 -14.20 20.61
C ALA A 190 -73.01 -15.03 20.00
N PRO A 191 -72.76 -15.89 19.00
CA PRO A 191 -73.77 -16.80 18.46
C PRO A 191 -74.20 -17.84 19.50
N GLN A 192 -75.51 -18.05 19.65
CA GLN A 192 -76.04 -19.11 20.51
C GLN A 192 -75.55 -20.49 20.03
N GLY A 193 -75.08 -21.31 20.96
CA GLY A 193 -74.49 -22.64 20.68
C GLY A 193 -72.98 -22.65 20.42
N TYR A 194 -72.29 -21.50 20.38
CA TYR A 194 -70.82 -21.47 20.23
C TYR A 194 -70.10 -21.63 21.58
N VAL A 195 -69.67 -22.86 21.90
CA VAL A 195 -68.77 -23.14 23.04
C VAL A 195 -67.33 -22.82 22.67
N ALA A 196 -66.69 -21.88 23.36
CA ALA A 196 -65.44 -21.25 22.91
C ALA A 196 -64.21 -22.19 22.84
N GLY A 197 -64.16 -23.26 23.63
CA GLY A 197 -63.11 -24.28 23.55
C GLY A 197 -63.32 -25.25 22.39
N VAL A 198 -64.46 -25.97 22.41
CA VAL A 198 -64.81 -27.00 21.42
C VAL A 198 -65.01 -26.41 20.03
N GLY A 199 -65.70 -25.26 19.91
CA GLY A 199 -65.92 -24.54 18.66
C GLY A 199 -64.65 -23.89 18.06
N ARG A 200 -63.53 -23.89 18.81
CA ARG A 200 -62.20 -23.53 18.31
C ARG A 200 -61.40 -24.75 17.84
N GLY A 201 -61.86 -25.97 18.11
CA GLY A 201 -61.16 -27.22 17.78
C GLY A 201 -59.95 -27.49 18.67
N ALA A 202 -59.91 -26.92 19.88
CA ALA A 202 -58.82 -27.12 20.84
C ALA A 202 -59.11 -28.32 21.76
N THR A 203 -58.13 -29.21 21.92
CA THR A 203 -58.13 -30.31 22.91
C THR A 203 -56.91 -30.17 23.82
N GLY A 204 -57.04 -30.55 25.09
CA GLY A 204 -55.94 -30.54 26.05
C GLY A 204 -54.92 -31.64 25.77
N PHE A 205 -53.64 -31.39 26.06
CA PHE A 205 -52.57 -32.37 25.92
C PHE A 205 -52.59 -33.36 27.11
N THR A 206 -53.08 -34.58 26.90
CA THR A 206 -53.10 -35.65 27.93
C THR A 206 -51.77 -36.40 28.02
N THR A 207 -51.40 -36.83 29.23
CA THR A 207 -50.06 -37.43 29.50
C THR A 207 -50.12 -38.70 30.36
N ARG A 208 -50.47 -39.82 29.71
CA ARG A 208 -50.13 -41.21 30.10
C ARG A 208 -50.72 -41.77 31.41
N SER A 209 -51.32 -40.99 32.29
CA SER A 209 -52.12 -41.49 33.43
C SER A 209 -53.51 -42.02 33.01
N ASP A 210 -54.05 -41.49 31.91
CA ASP A 210 -55.51 -41.48 31.68
C ASP A 210 -56.01 -42.60 30.74
N ILE A 211 -55.39 -43.79 30.78
CA ILE A 211 -55.69 -44.89 29.85
C ILE A 211 -56.40 -46.06 30.54
N GLY A 212 -57.74 -45.99 30.52
CA GLY A 212 -58.60 -47.18 30.47
C GLY A 212 -59.90 -47.09 31.27
N PRO A 213 -60.95 -47.85 30.90
CA PRO A 213 -61.15 -48.62 29.66
C PRO A 213 -62.11 -47.91 28.68
N ALA A 214 -61.79 -47.90 27.39
CA ALA A 214 -62.60 -47.22 26.37
C ALA A 214 -63.75 -48.10 25.83
N ARG A 215 -64.91 -47.48 25.55
CA ARG A 215 -66.00 -47.89 24.63
C ARG A 215 -67.08 -46.78 24.63
N ASP A 216 -67.83 -46.53 23.57
CA ASP A 216 -67.55 -46.71 22.14
C ASP A 216 -68.41 -45.70 21.33
N ALA A 217 -68.07 -45.44 20.07
CA ALA A 217 -68.76 -44.43 19.28
C ALA A 217 -70.00 -44.99 18.54
N ASN A 218 -71.18 -44.96 19.18
CA ASN A 218 -72.51 -44.78 18.56
C ASN A 218 -73.66 -44.94 19.60
N ASP A 219 -73.99 -43.89 20.34
CA ASP A 219 -75.30 -43.77 21.04
C ASP A 219 -75.83 -42.33 20.94
N VAL A 220 -76.89 -42.15 20.15
CA VAL A 220 -77.69 -40.92 19.96
C VAL A 220 -79.11 -41.37 19.64
N PRO A 221 -80.09 -41.11 20.53
CA PRO A 221 -81.20 -40.20 20.16
C PRO A 221 -81.79 -39.45 21.38
N ASP A 222 -82.74 -38.51 21.30
CA ASP A 222 -83.38 -37.83 20.15
C ASP A 222 -83.65 -36.36 20.51
N ASP A 223 -83.97 -35.52 19.52
CA ASP A 223 -84.69 -34.27 19.74
C ASP A 223 -86.12 -34.55 20.26
N ARG A 224 -86.63 -33.71 21.19
CA ARG A 224 -87.98 -33.07 21.07
C ARG A 224 -88.43 -32.17 22.23
N HIS A 225 -88.80 -30.93 21.85
CA HIS A 225 -89.84 -30.08 22.47
C HIS A 225 -89.49 -29.44 23.85
N PRO A 226 -90.21 -28.37 24.30
CA PRO A 226 -89.74 -27.02 23.98
C PRO A 226 -89.66 -26.05 25.17
N ALA A 227 -89.05 -24.88 24.97
CA ALA A 227 -88.76 -23.91 26.02
C ALA A 227 -89.98 -23.14 26.57
N PRO A 228 -90.09 -22.96 27.90
CA PRO A 228 -90.84 -21.88 28.55
C PRO A 228 -89.95 -20.67 28.89
N ALA A 229 -90.58 -19.49 29.08
CA ALA A 229 -89.90 -18.20 29.03
C ALA A 229 -89.17 -17.73 30.31
N LYS A 230 -88.08 -16.97 30.11
CA LYS A 230 -87.44 -15.97 30.99
C LYS A 230 -87.82 -15.99 32.49
N ARG A 231 -86.88 -16.46 33.31
CA ARG A 231 -86.54 -15.84 34.61
C ARG A 231 -85.03 -15.63 34.70
N LYS A 232 -84.57 -14.93 35.74
CA LYS A 232 -83.15 -14.73 36.01
C LYS A 232 -82.49 -16.07 36.34
N LYS A 233 -81.19 -16.14 36.00
CA LYS A 233 -80.19 -17.14 36.39
C LYS A 233 -78.88 -16.34 36.32
N ASP A 234 -78.22 -15.94 37.41
CA ASP A 234 -78.07 -16.52 38.75
C ASP A 234 -77.39 -17.91 38.66
N ASP A 235 -76.06 -17.84 38.51
CA ASP A 235 -75.01 -18.77 38.94
C ASP A 235 -75.28 -20.28 38.83
N GLU A 236 -75.01 -20.84 37.64
CA GLU A 236 -74.87 -22.30 37.46
C GLU A 236 -74.05 -22.64 36.20
N GLU A 237 -72.83 -22.09 36.10
CA GLU A 237 -71.74 -22.59 35.25
C GLU A 237 -70.48 -22.77 36.13
N ASP A 238 -69.62 -23.73 35.77
CA ASP A 238 -68.73 -24.42 36.70
C ASP A 238 -67.67 -23.55 37.42
N LEU A 239 -67.40 -23.91 38.68
CA LEU A 239 -66.46 -23.22 39.54
C LEU A 239 -65.03 -23.75 39.32
N GLU A 240 -64.28 -23.07 38.45
CA GLU A 240 -62.84 -22.96 38.67
C GLU A 240 -62.64 -22.11 39.93
N GLU A 241 -62.11 -22.70 41.00
CA GLU A 241 -61.69 -21.96 42.20
C GLU A 241 -60.68 -20.88 41.77
N ASP A 242 -60.85 -19.62 42.18
CA ASP A 242 -59.94 -18.52 41.82
C ASP A 242 -58.65 -18.61 42.67
N LEU A 243 -57.84 -19.62 42.34
CA LEU A 243 -56.57 -20.01 42.96
C LEU A 243 -55.41 -19.06 42.57
N ASN A 244 -55.72 -17.94 41.93
CA ASN A 244 -54.80 -16.89 41.50
C ASN A 244 -54.14 -16.23 42.72
N ASP A 245 -52.81 -16.01 42.66
CA ASP A 245 -52.02 -15.41 43.75
C ASP A 245 -52.58 -14.06 44.25
N ALA A 246 -53.30 -13.31 43.39
CA ALA A 246 -53.93 -12.04 43.75
C ALA A 246 -55.15 -12.18 44.68
N ASN A 247 -55.72 -13.39 44.81
CA ASN A 247 -56.79 -13.75 45.74
C ASN A 247 -56.27 -14.57 46.94
N TYR A 248 -54.98 -14.89 47.00
CA TYR A 248 -54.37 -15.59 48.13
C TYR A 248 -53.74 -14.60 49.12
N ASP A 249 -54.07 -14.75 50.40
CA ASP A 249 -53.35 -14.12 51.50
C ASP A 249 -52.59 -15.18 52.32
N GLU A 250 -51.35 -14.87 52.71
CA GLU A 250 -50.48 -15.80 53.45
C GLU A 250 -51.02 -16.13 54.86
N PHE A 251 -51.92 -15.30 55.41
CA PHE A 251 -52.51 -15.51 56.74
C PHE A 251 -53.94 -16.06 56.68
N ALA A 252 -54.82 -15.49 55.84
CA ALA A 252 -56.22 -15.88 55.72
C ALA A 252 -56.47 -17.03 54.72
N GLY A 253 -55.52 -17.34 53.84
CA GLY A 253 -55.73 -18.27 52.72
C GLY A 253 -56.40 -17.59 51.52
N TYR A 254 -57.12 -18.35 50.70
CA TYR A 254 -57.85 -17.80 49.56
C TYR A 254 -59.08 -16.97 49.98
N GLY A 255 -59.26 -15.82 49.35
CA GLY A 255 -60.38 -14.91 49.59
C GLY A 255 -61.70 -15.50 49.11
N GLY A 256 -62.49 -16.03 50.05
CA GLY A 256 -63.85 -16.51 49.81
C GLY A 256 -64.42 -17.24 51.03
N SER A 257 -65.74 -17.17 51.24
CA SER A 257 -66.40 -18.01 52.25
C SER A 257 -66.76 -19.36 51.65
N LEU A 258 -66.24 -20.44 52.24
CA LEU A 258 -66.53 -21.81 51.81
C LEU A 258 -67.97 -22.24 52.11
N PHE A 259 -68.60 -21.67 53.14
CA PHE A 259 -69.87 -22.14 53.70
C PHE A 259 -71.11 -21.47 53.09
N ASN A 260 -70.95 -20.45 52.24
CA ASN A 260 -72.06 -19.72 51.58
C ASN A 260 -72.87 -20.56 50.56
N LYS A 261 -72.71 -21.89 50.55
CA LYS A 261 -73.26 -22.81 49.54
C LYS A 261 -74.14 -23.93 50.10
N ASP A 262 -74.02 -24.22 51.39
CA ASP A 262 -74.94 -25.15 52.05
C ASP A 262 -76.29 -24.44 52.32
N PRO A 263 -77.41 -25.18 52.46
CA PRO A 263 -78.70 -24.57 52.74
C PRO A 263 -78.70 -23.89 54.10
N TYR A 264 -78.70 -22.55 54.10
CA TYR A 264 -78.75 -21.72 55.29
C TYR A 264 -80.20 -21.67 55.79
N ASP A 265 -80.51 -22.44 56.82
CA ASP A 265 -81.84 -22.53 57.40
C ASP A 265 -82.09 -21.40 58.42
N LYS A 266 -83.34 -21.22 58.84
CA LYS A 266 -83.70 -20.15 59.79
C LYS A 266 -83.04 -20.29 61.15
N ASP A 267 -82.76 -21.52 61.56
CA ASP A 267 -82.08 -21.80 62.82
C ASP A 267 -80.60 -21.34 62.74
N ASP A 268 -80.00 -21.33 61.53
CA ASP A 268 -78.70 -20.72 61.26
C ASP A 268 -78.80 -19.18 61.21
N GLU A 269 -79.84 -18.63 60.57
CA GLU A 269 -80.10 -17.17 60.56
C GLU A 269 -80.28 -16.61 61.98
N GLU A 270 -81.01 -17.31 62.86
CA GLU A 270 -81.14 -16.94 64.27
C GLU A 270 -79.85 -17.19 65.07
N ALA A 271 -79.06 -18.24 64.75
CA ALA A 271 -77.78 -18.50 65.41
C ALA A 271 -76.73 -17.45 65.08
N ASP A 272 -76.53 -17.12 63.80
CA ASP A 272 -75.56 -16.10 63.37
C ASP A 272 -75.99 -14.69 63.80
N ALA A 273 -77.29 -14.38 63.82
CA ALA A 273 -77.77 -13.14 64.43
C ALA A 273 -77.47 -13.07 65.94
N VAL A 274 -77.48 -14.20 66.65
CA VAL A 274 -77.05 -14.28 68.06
C VAL A 274 -75.52 -14.17 68.20
N TYR A 275 -74.73 -14.78 67.31
CA TYR A 275 -73.27 -14.66 67.34
C TYR A 275 -72.79 -13.26 66.95
N GLU A 276 -73.36 -12.62 65.92
CA GLU A 276 -73.07 -11.23 65.56
C GLU A 276 -73.48 -10.27 66.69
N ALA A 277 -74.62 -10.49 67.35
CA ALA A 277 -75.00 -9.72 68.54
C ALA A 277 -74.07 -9.96 69.75
N ILE A 278 -73.44 -11.13 69.87
CA ILE A 278 -72.40 -11.41 70.87
C ILE A 278 -71.11 -10.67 70.51
N ASP A 279 -70.67 -10.71 69.25
CA ASP A 279 -69.43 -10.06 68.80
C ASP A 279 -69.54 -8.54 68.77
N GLU A 280 -70.66 -7.96 68.31
CA GLU A 280 -70.94 -6.52 68.47
C GLU A 280 -70.84 -6.11 69.95
N ARG A 281 -71.43 -6.89 70.86
CA ARG A 281 -71.40 -6.65 72.32
C ARG A 281 -70.02 -6.88 72.95
N MET A 282 -69.17 -7.70 72.35
CA MET A 282 -67.76 -7.82 72.72
C MET A 282 -66.97 -6.60 72.25
N ASP A 283 -67.27 -6.07 71.07
CA ASP A 283 -66.63 -4.89 70.48
C ASP A 283 -67.08 -3.56 71.13
N GLU A 284 -68.35 -3.45 71.53
CA GLU A 284 -68.98 -2.33 72.25
C GLU A 284 -68.09 -1.79 73.36
N LYS A 285 -67.45 -2.68 74.13
CA LYS A 285 -66.56 -2.38 75.26
C LYS A 285 -65.43 -1.40 74.92
N ARG A 286 -65.09 -1.22 73.63
CA ARG A 286 -64.21 -0.16 73.14
C ARG A 286 -64.68 0.50 71.83
N ARG A 287 -65.91 0.24 71.33
CA ARG A 287 -66.36 0.62 69.98
C ARG A 287 -66.19 2.10 69.70
N GLU A 288 -66.78 2.97 70.52
CA GLU A 288 -66.67 4.44 70.36
C GLU A 288 -65.22 4.93 70.30
N TYR A 289 -64.36 4.49 71.22
CA TYR A 289 -62.95 4.92 71.25
C TYR A 289 -62.17 4.39 70.05
N ARG A 290 -62.40 3.12 69.66
CA ARG A 290 -61.75 2.47 68.52
C ARG A 290 -62.15 3.14 67.21
N GLU A 291 -63.44 3.36 66.99
CA GLU A 291 -63.98 4.01 65.80
C GLU A 291 -63.58 5.50 65.74
N LYS A 292 -63.68 6.24 66.86
CA LYS A 292 -63.25 7.64 66.93
C LYS A 292 -61.76 7.77 66.62
N ARG A 293 -60.89 6.96 67.23
CA ARG A 293 -59.46 6.96 66.89
C ARG A 293 -59.24 6.59 65.44
N ARG A 294 -59.84 5.50 64.94
CA ARG A 294 -59.72 5.08 63.53
C ARG A 294 -60.14 6.21 62.56
N LYS A 295 -61.18 6.96 62.91
CA LYS A 295 -61.66 8.13 62.15
C LYS A 295 -60.67 9.29 62.16
N GLU A 296 -60.17 9.69 63.34
CA GLU A 296 -59.13 10.72 63.49
C GLU A 296 -57.81 10.34 62.78
N GLU A 297 -57.45 9.06 62.79
CA GLU A 297 -56.23 8.50 62.17
C GLU A 297 -56.36 8.45 60.64
N ILE A 298 -57.54 8.07 60.11
CA ILE A 298 -57.87 8.19 58.67
C ILE A 298 -57.94 9.66 58.23
N GLU A 299 -58.45 10.57 59.07
CA GLU A 299 -58.54 12.00 58.77
C GLU A 299 -57.15 12.65 58.70
N LYS A 300 -56.28 12.40 59.69
CA LYS A 300 -54.87 12.81 59.65
C LYS A 300 -54.13 12.22 58.46
N TYR A 301 -54.30 10.93 58.17
CA TYR A 301 -53.68 10.29 57.01
C TYR A 301 -54.14 10.92 55.68
N ARG A 302 -55.41 11.35 55.58
CA ARG A 302 -55.91 12.10 54.41
C ARG A 302 -55.43 13.55 54.34
N GLN A 303 -55.03 14.17 55.46
CA GLN A 303 -54.40 15.49 55.48
C GLN A 303 -52.90 15.41 55.09
N GLU A 304 -52.17 14.43 55.62
CA GLU A 304 -50.75 14.22 55.31
C GLU A 304 -50.51 13.62 53.91
N ARG A 305 -51.38 12.69 53.49
CA ARG A 305 -51.29 11.96 52.22
C ARG A 305 -52.68 11.79 51.56
N PRO A 306 -53.33 12.88 51.13
CA PRO A 306 -54.55 12.81 50.31
C PRO A 306 -54.30 11.96 49.06
N LYS A 307 -55.29 11.17 48.64
CA LYS A 307 -55.19 10.39 47.39
C LYS A 307 -55.00 11.33 46.19
N ILE A 308 -54.36 10.87 45.12
CA ILE A 308 -54.06 11.70 43.92
C ILE A 308 -55.34 12.39 43.39
N GLN A 309 -56.47 11.69 43.32
CA GLN A 309 -57.76 12.27 42.90
C GLN A 309 -58.29 13.39 43.83
N GLN A 310 -57.86 13.43 45.10
CA GLN A 310 -58.18 14.48 46.06
C GLN A 310 -57.21 15.66 45.92
N GLN A 311 -55.92 15.41 45.70
CA GLN A 311 -54.92 16.45 45.39
C GLN A 311 -55.32 17.28 44.15
N PHE A 312 -55.87 16.61 43.12
CA PHE A 312 -56.37 17.25 41.91
C PHE A 312 -57.88 17.57 41.96
N SER A 313 -58.57 17.44 43.10
CA SER A 313 -60.03 17.69 43.17
C SER A 313 -60.42 19.15 42.98
N ASP A 314 -59.50 20.07 43.24
CA ASP A 314 -59.73 21.51 43.19
C ASP A 314 -59.41 22.05 41.79
N LEU A 315 -58.27 21.65 41.22
CA LEU A 315 -57.96 21.83 39.79
C LEU A 315 -59.03 21.18 38.89
N LYS A 316 -59.63 20.05 39.29
CA LYS A 316 -60.77 19.44 38.57
C LYS A 316 -62.07 20.24 38.68
N ARG A 317 -62.24 21.05 39.73
CA ARG A 317 -63.35 22.02 39.83
C ARG A 317 -63.06 23.27 39.00
N GLU A 318 -61.82 23.77 38.99
CA GLU A 318 -61.39 24.89 38.15
C GLU A 318 -61.49 24.57 36.64
N LEU A 319 -61.22 23.32 36.24
CA LEU A 319 -61.44 22.84 34.86
C LEU A 319 -62.90 22.95 34.38
N CYS A 320 -63.88 23.16 35.27
CA CYS A 320 -65.27 23.45 34.91
C CYS A 320 -65.49 24.91 34.45
N ALA A 321 -64.51 25.81 34.66
CA ALA A 321 -64.56 27.18 34.16
C ALA A 321 -64.04 27.34 32.72
N VAL A 322 -63.35 26.32 32.19
CA VAL A 322 -62.89 26.28 30.79
C VAL A 322 -64.09 26.01 29.90
N SER A 323 -64.35 26.90 28.94
CA SER A 323 -65.52 26.83 28.05
C SER A 323 -65.42 25.65 27.07
N GLU A 324 -66.56 25.14 26.59
CA GLU A 324 -66.54 24.06 25.60
C GLU A 324 -65.77 24.41 24.33
N ASP A 325 -65.72 25.68 23.95
CA ASP A 325 -65.00 26.11 22.74
C ASP A 325 -63.48 26.19 22.99
N GLU A 326 -63.04 26.45 24.22
CA GLU A 326 -61.64 26.23 24.62
C GLU A 326 -61.31 24.73 24.66
N TRP A 327 -62.22 23.88 25.15
CA TRP A 327 -62.06 22.40 25.10
C TRP A 327 -61.96 21.87 23.66
N LYS A 328 -62.76 22.40 22.72
CA LYS A 328 -62.68 22.06 21.27
C LYS A 328 -61.39 22.56 20.63
N ASN A 329 -60.83 23.66 21.12
CA ASN A 329 -59.61 24.29 20.62
C ASN A 329 -58.33 23.85 21.36
N ILE A 330 -58.37 22.83 22.24
CA ILE A 330 -57.16 22.22 22.81
C ILE A 330 -56.31 21.67 21.65
N PRO A 331 -55.07 22.17 21.44
CA PRO A 331 -54.23 21.67 20.37
C PRO A 331 -53.87 20.20 20.58
N GLU A 332 -54.00 19.38 19.54
CA GLU A 332 -53.39 18.05 19.55
C GLU A 332 -51.86 18.15 19.70
N VAL A 333 -51.22 17.07 20.15
CA VAL A 333 -49.76 17.02 20.35
C VAL A 333 -49.00 16.96 19.02
N GLY A 334 -48.95 18.11 18.34
CA GLY A 334 -48.08 18.37 17.21
C GLY A 334 -46.63 18.02 17.55
N ASP A 335 -45.94 17.34 16.63
CA ASP A 335 -44.65 16.66 16.88
C ASP A 335 -43.48 17.66 16.96
N ALA A 336 -43.44 18.45 18.03
CA ALA A 336 -42.43 19.49 18.30
C ALA A 336 -40.98 18.96 18.46
N ARG A 337 -40.75 17.66 18.25
CA ARG A 337 -39.41 17.02 18.17
C ARG A 337 -39.19 16.21 16.89
N ASN A 338 -40.09 16.30 15.89
CA ASN A 338 -40.02 15.61 14.59
C ASN A 338 -39.72 14.10 14.69
N ARG A 339 -40.34 13.41 15.66
CA ARG A 339 -40.17 11.97 15.90
C ARG A 339 -40.66 11.13 14.72
N LYS A 340 -41.77 11.48 14.07
CA LYS A 340 -42.29 10.77 12.88
C LYS A 340 -41.32 10.83 11.68
N GLN A 341 -40.70 11.98 11.42
CA GLN A 341 -39.73 12.12 10.32
C GLN A 341 -38.45 11.29 10.55
N ARG A 342 -37.99 11.16 11.81
CA ARG A 342 -36.79 10.36 12.12
C ARG A 342 -37.00 8.85 11.92
N LEU A 343 -38.19 8.31 12.23
CA LEU A 343 -38.43 6.85 12.18
C LEU A 343 -38.38 6.26 10.76
N HIS A 344 -38.79 7.00 9.74
CA HIS A 344 -38.73 6.50 8.35
C HIS A 344 -37.33 6.54 7.72
N GLY A 345 -36.33 7.12 8.39
CA GLY A 345 -34.96 7.28 7.88
C GLY A 345 -34.01 6.11 8.12
N ARG A 346 -34.36 5.13 8.97
CA ARG A 346 -33.52 3.94 9.24
C ARG A 346 -34.32 2.64 9.30
N ARG A 347 -34.32 1.91 8.17
CA ARG A 347 -34.22 0.44 8.22
C ARG A 347 -32.74 0.10 8.26
N GLU A 348 -32.27 -0.50 9.35
CA GLU A 348 -30.84 -0.75 9.53
C GLU A 348 -30.40 -1.98 8.71
N LYS A 349 -29.86 -1.72 7.51
CA LYS A 349 -28.88 -2.63 6.90
C LYS A 349 -27.58 -2.51 7.70
N PHE A 350 -27.31 -3.49 8.57
CA PHE A 350 -26.00 -3.62 9.18
C PHE A 350 -24.96 -3.92 8.11
N THR A 351 -24.15 -2.91 7.78
CA THR A 351 -22.86 -3.10 7.14
C THR A 351 -21.81 -3.25 8.25
N PRO A 352 -20.83 -4.17 8.13
CA PRO A 352 -19.74 -4.23 9.09
C PRO A 352 -19.03 -2.88 9.20
N LEU A 353 -18.77 -2.44 10.43
CA LEU A 353 -17.93 -1.27 10.69
C LEU A 353 -16.51 -1.57 10.19
N PRO A 354 -15.89 -0.73 9.36
CA PRO A 354 -14.48 -0.91 9.00
C PRO A 354 -13.60 -0.67 10.23
N ASP A 355 -12.63 -1.55 10.46
CA ASP A 355 -11.84 -1.62 11.69
C ASP A 355 -11.10 -0.30 12.04
N SER A 356 -10.86 0.54 11.05
CA SER A 356 -10.30 1.90 11.22
C SER A 356 -11.10 2.78 12.19
N VAL A 357 -12.41 2.54 12.36
CA VAL A 357 -13.25 3.23 13.36
C VAL A 357 -13.03 2.65 14.76
N LEU A 358 -12.88 1.32 14.88
CA LEU A 358 -12.61 0.64 16.15
C LEU A 358 -11.22 1.03 16.70
N THR A 359 -10.21 1.14 15.82
CA THR A 359 -8.84 1.57 16.22
C THR A 359 -8.77 2.97 16.82
N ARG A 360 -9.80 3.82 16.62
CA ARG A 360 -9.81 5.21 17.09
C ARG A 360 -10.53 5.42 18.43
N ASN A 361 -11.39 4.48 18.84
CA ASN A 361 -12.27 4.64 20.01
C ASN A 361 -11.95 3.67 21.18
N LEU A 362 -10.85 2.90 21.11
CA LEU A 362 -10.40 2.02 22.20
C LEU A 362 -9.56 2.73 23.28
N GLY A 363 -9.41 4.06 23.19
CA GLY A 363 -9.03 4.93 24.31
C GLY A 363 -10.28 5.44 25.03
N GLY A 364 -10.66 4.79 26.13
CA GLY A 364 -11.94 5.04 26.79
C GLY A 364 -11.94 6.21 27.78
N GLU A 365 -12.22 7.43 27.31
CA GLU A 365 -12.74 8.53 28.14
C GLU A 365 -13.96 9.18 27.48
N ALA A 366 -15.06 9.29 28.23
CA ALA A 366 -16.34 9.77 27.72
C ALA A 366 -16.45 11.30 27.85
N SER A 367 -15.77 12.04 26.99
CA SER A 367 -15.80 13.51 26.97
C SER A 367 -17.13 14.06 26.40
N THR A 368 -18.20 14.06 27.19
CA THR A 368 -19.47 14.73 26.86
C THR A 368 -19.38 16.25 27.05
N SER A 369 -18.48 16.90 26.31
CA SER A 369 -18.35 18.36 26.27
C SER A 369 -19.41 18.96 25.34
N ILE A 370 -20.59 19.29 25.90
CA ILE A 370 -21.58 20.12 25.21
C ILE A 370 -21.11 21.58 25.27
N ASP A 371 -21.12 22.26 24.13
CA ASP A 371 -20.52 23.58 23.93
C ASP A 371 -21.29 24.69 24.67
N PRO A 372 -20.71 25.38 25.68
CA PRO A 372 -21.42 26.29 26.58
C PRO A 372 -21.71 27.68 25.97
N LYS A 373 -21.86 27.78 24.64
CA LYS A 373 -22.02 29.05 23.91
C LYS A 373 -23.27 29.18 23.03
N SER A 374 -24.14 28.16 22.97
CA SER A 374 -25.45 28.25 22.28
C SER A 374 -26.60 28.31 23.29
N GLY A 375 -26.92 29.51 23.78
CA GLY A 375 -27.99 29.70 24.77
C GLY A 375 -29.39 29.82 24.15
N LEU A 376 -30.41 29.37 24.89
CA LEU A 376 -31.76 29.93 24.84
C LEU A 376 -32.40 29.85 26.24
N ALA A 377 -33.33 30.73 26.54
CA ALA A 377 -33.97 30.81 27.86
C ALA A 377 -35.29 30.02 27.92
N SER A 378 -35.51 29.36 29.06
CA SER A 378 -36.83 28.96 29.57
C SER A 378 -36.78 29.11 31.10
N ALA A 379 -37.28 30.20 31.68
CA ALA A 379 -38.69 30.57 31.83
C ALA A 379 -39.42 29.62 32.80
N PHE A 380 -39.42 30.00 34.08
CA PHE A 380 -40.36 29.54 35.10
C PHE A 380 -41.38 30.67 35.37
N PRO A 381 -42.67 30.47 35.13
CA PRO A 381 -43.74 31.31 35.68
C PRO A 381 -44.26 30.73 37.02
N GLY A 382 -44.76 31.51 37.98
CA GLY A 382 -44.82 32.97 38.05
C GLY A 382 -45.68 33.46 39.24
N MET A 383 -45.56 34.74 39.60
CA MET A 383 -46.48 35.46 40.49
C MET A 383 -46.40 36.96 40.15
N LEU A 384 -47.45 37.74 40.45
CA LEU A 384 -47.73 39.01 39.75
C LEU A 384 -47.32 40.30 40.49
N THR A 385 -46.41 41.08 39.88
CA THR A 385 -46.39 42.58 39.77
C THR A 385 -46.37 43.48 41.05
N PRO A 386 -45.95 44.78 40.99
CA PRO A 386 -45.48 45.58 39.84
C PRO A 386 -44.12 46.34 40.04
N THR A 387 -43.72 47.05 38.98
CA THR A 387 -42.76 48.19 38.91
C THR A 387 -41.28 48.03 39.30
N GLY A 388 -40.41 48.13 38.28
CA GLY A 388 -39.17 48.93 38.36
C GLY A 388 -37.86 48.21 38.71
N ASP A 389 -37.40 47.27 37.87
CA ASP A 389 -36.21 46.48 38.17
C ASP A 389 -34.89 47.06 37.56
N LEU A 390 -33.82 47.01 38.36
CA LEU A 390 -32.47 47.45 38.03
C LEU A 390 -31.60 46.21 37.80
N ASP A 391 -30.91 46.11 36.66
CA ASP A 391 -30.16 44.88 36.31
C ASP A 391 -28.92 44.63 37.19
N LEU A 392 -29.18 44.05 38.37
CA LEU A 392 -28.17 43.66 39.35
C LEU A 392 -27.19 42.60 38.81
N ARG A 393 -27.54 41.87 37.74
CA ARG A 393 -26.60 40.92 37.10
C ARG A 393 -25.54 41.67 36.33
N LYS A 394 -25.89 42.73 35.59
CA LYS A 394 -24.89 43.61 34.96
C LYS A 394 -24.03 44.34 35.98
N ILE A 395 -24.60 44.81 37.11
CA ILE A 395 -23.83 45.42 38.20
C ILE A 395 -22.89 44.40 38.86
N GLY A 396 -23.35 43.17 39.10
CA GLY A 396 -22.53 42.07 39.61
C GLY A 396 -21.40 41.68 38.65
N GLN A 397 -21.69 41.59 37.34
CA GLN A 397 -20.68 41.31 36.31
C GLN A 397 -19.64 42.44 36.20
N ALA A 398 -20.07 43.70 36.18
CA ALA A 398 -19.18 44.85 36.16
C ALA A 398 -18.33 44.96 37.44
N ARG A 399 -18.89 44.59 38.60
CA ARG A 399 -18.15 44.54 39.87
C ARG A 399 -17.18 43.37 39.93
N ASN A 400 -17.53 42.22 39.35
CA ASN A 400 -16.63 41.08 39.20
C ASN A 400 -15.49 41.40 38.23
N THR A 401 -15.74 42.01 37.06
CA THR A 401 -14.65 42.40 36.15
C THR A 401 -13.79 43.54 36.72
N LEU A 402 -14.37 44.48 37.48
CA LEU A 402 -13.58 45.47 38.22
C LEU A 402 -12.72 44.83 39.32
N MET A 403 -13.25 43.79 40.00
CA MET A 403 -12.49 43.00 40.97
C MET A 403 -11.39 42.19 40.29
N ASP A 404 -11.68 41.57 39.16
CA ASP A 404 -10.74 40.78 38.35
C ASP A 404 -9.62 41.66 37.77
N ILE A 405 -9.93 42.87 37.28
CA ILE A 405 -8.93 43.88 36.89
C ILE A 405 -8.04 44.26 38.08
N LYS A 406 -8.60 44.44 39.28
CA LYS A 406 -7.80 44.74 40.49
C LYS A 406 -6.96 43.54 40.95
N LEU A 407 -7.48 42.33 40.86
CA LEU A 407 -6.75 41.10 41.15
C LEU A 407 -5.60 40.92 40.15
N ASN A 408 -5.83 41.18 38.86
CA ASN A 408 -4.79 41.13 37.83
C ASN A 408 -3.74 42.23 38.03
N GLN A 409 -4.10 43.47 38.38
CA GLN A 409 -3.12 44.52 38.76
C GLN A 409 -2.25 44.12 39.97
N VAL A 410 -2.82 43.39 40.94
CA VAL A 410 -2.04 42.80 42.04
C VAL A 410 -1.21 41.61 41.55
N SER A 411 -1.74 40.78 40.65
CA SER A 411 -1.08 39.60 40.08
C SER A 411 0.14 39.96 39.23
N ASP A 412 0.03 40.99 38.39
CA ASP A 412 1.13 41.57 37.60
C ASP A 412 2.26 42.10 38.49
N SER A 413 1.93 42.47 39.73
CA SER A 413 2.91 42.89 40.75
C SER A 413 3.54 41.72 41.51
N VAL A 414 3.03 40.49 41.38
CA VAL A 414 3.54 39.27 42.03
C VAL A 414 4.46 38.52 41.06
N SER A 415 5.71 38.97 40.98
CA SER A 415 6.78 38.26 40.27
C SER A 415 6.99 36.86 40.85
N GLY A 416 7.09 35.84 39.98
CA GLY A 416 7.36 34.45 40.38
C GLY A 416 6.18 33.48 40.22
N GLN A 417 5.04 33.93 39.69
CA GLN A 417 3.96 33.03 39.28
C GLN A 417 4.40 32.12 38.12
N THR A 418 4.36 30.80 38.32
CA THR A 418 4.76 29.81 37.31
C THR A 418 3.57 29.39 36.45
N VAL A 419 3.40 30.02 35.29
CA VAL A 419 2.49 29.56 34.23
C VAL A 419 3.31 28.86 33.15
N VAL A 420 3.05 27.57 32.94
CA VAL A 420 3.62 26.81 31.82
C VAL A 420 2.73 27.04 30.59
N ASP A 421 3.32 27.24 29.40
CA ASP A 421 2.54 27.25 28.16
C ASP A 421 1.89 25.87 27.94
N PRO A 422 0.54 25.77 27.92
CA PRO A 422 -0.14 24.50 27.71
C PRO A 422 0.15 23.92 26.31
N LYS A 423 0.53 24.74 25.31
CA LYS A 423 0.91 24.22 23.99
C LYS A 423 2.28 23.55 24.03
N GLY A 424 3.31 24.26 24.52
CA GLY A 424 4.64 23.70 24.75
C GLY A 424 4.58 22.42 25.59
N TYR A 425 3.88 22.43 26.71
CA TYR A 425 3.73 21.25 27.57
C TYR A 425 3.01 20.08 26.87
N LEU A 426 1.99 20.35 26.04
CA LEU A 426 1.34 19.30 25.25
C LEU A 426 2.21 18.79 24.09
N THR A 427 3.05 19.62 23.47
CA THR A 427 4.02 19.14 22.47
C THR A 427 5.14 18.33 23.11
N ASP A 428 5.59 18.70 24.31
CA ASP A 428 6.60 17.96 25.06
C ASP A 428 6.03 16.61 25.52
N LEU A 429 4.81 16.59 26.05
CA LEU A 429 4.08 15.34 26.35
C LEU A 429 3.91 14.46 25.12
N GLN A 430 3.59 15.02 23.94
CA GLN A 430 3.52 14.27 22.69
C GLN A 430 4.89 13.73 22.26
N SER A 431 5.98 14.48 22.47
CA SER A 431 7.35 14.02 22.18
C SER A 431 7.80 12.87 23.09
N MET A 432 7.26 12.81 24.32
CA MET A 432 7.54 11.76 25.30
C MET A 432 6.71 10.49 25.13
N ILE A 433 5.80 10.42 24.15
CA ILE A 433 5.03 9.20 23.86
C ILE A 433 5.98 8.14 23.26
N PRO A 434 6.14 6.97 23.90
CA PRO A 434 7.02 5.92 23.38
C PRO A 434 6.45 5.30 22.11
N THR A 435 7.10 5.55 20.98
CA THR A 435 6.72 5.01 19.65
C THR A 435 6.72 3.48 19.56
N TYR A 436 7.37 2.81 20.51
CA TYR A 436 7.44 1.35 20.64
C TYR A 436 6.72 0.82 21.90
N GLY A 437 5.76 1.56 22.44
CA GLY A 437 4.84 1.06 23.46
C GLY A 437 3.89 0.01 22.87
N GLY A 438 4.12 -1.28 23.14
CA GLY A 438 3.17 -2.36 22.82
C GLY A 438 1.88 -2.29 23.66
N ASP A 439 0.92 -3.19 23.41
CA ASP A 439 -0.32 -3.25 24.20
C ASP A 439 0.01 -3.52 25.68
N ILE A 440 -0.46 -2.61 26.55
CA ILE A 440 -0.26 -2.65 27.99
C ILE A 440 -0.78 -3.94 28.65
N ASN A 441 -1.78 -4.60 28.06
CA ASN A 441 -2.34 -5.85 28.56
C ASN A 441 -1.52 -7.07 28.15
N ASP A 442 -1.08 -7.16 26.89
CA ASP A 442 -0.13 -8.21 26.49
C ASP A 442 1.24 -8.00 27.16
N ILE A 443 1.65 -6.77 27.44
CA ILE A 443 2.80 -6.44 28.30
C ILE A 443 2.62 -6.94 29.74
N LYS A 444 1.42 -6.80 30.34
CA LYS A 444 1.13 -7.38 31.68
C LYS A 444 1.17 -8.91 31.64
N LYS A 445 0.61 -9.53 30.60
CA LYS A 445 0.59 -10.98 30.37
C LYS A 445 1.99 -11.54 30.13
N ALA A 446 2.82 -10.88 29.32
CA ALA A 446 4.22 -11.21 29.11
C ALA A 446 5.05 -11.01 30.40
N ARG A 447 4.78 -9.97 31.18
CA ARG A 447 5.41 -9.75 32.50
C ARG A 447 5.05 -10.88 33.49
N LEU A 448 3.82 -11.39 33.45
CA LEU A 448 3.39 -12.54 34.26
C LEU A 448 4.02 -13.87 33.76
N LEU A 449 4.07 -14.09 32.45
CA LEU A 449 4.69 -15.27 31.84
C LEU A 449 6.19 -15.30 32.11
N LEU A 450 6.91 -14.20 31.88
CA LEU A 450 8.35 -14.13 32.15
C LEU A 450 8.66 -14.06 33.66
N LYS A 451 7.66 -13.79 34.51
CA LYS A 451 7.73 -14.03 35.96
C LYS A 451 7.68 -15.53 36.26
N SER A 452 6.69 -16.27 35.76
CA SER A 452 6.62 -17.70 36.02
C SER A 452 7.79 -18.47 35.39
N VAL A 453 8.30 -18.06 34.22
CA VAL A 453 9.46 -18.70 33.58
C VAL A 453 10.75 -18.53 34.41
N ARG A 454 11.05 -17.34 34.96
CA ARG A 454 12.25 -17.16 35.82
C ARG A 454 12.09 -17.79 37.21
N GLU A 455 10.86 -17.88 37.73
CA GLU A 455 10.58 -18.50 39.03
C GLU A 455 10.58 -20.03 38.97
N THR A 456 10.19 -20.61 37.82
CA THR A 456 10.32 -22.06 37.56
C THR A 456 11.72 -22.47 37.11
N ASN A 457 12.46 -21.59 36.42
CA ASN A 457 13.80 -21.86 35.91
C ASN A 457 14.80 -20.74 36.30
N PRO A 458 15.22 -20.64 37.58
CA PRO A 458 16.17 -19.62 38.01
C PRO A 458 17.50 -19.67 37.26
N ASN A 459 17.96 -20.87 36.89
CA ASN A 459 19.24 -21.12 36.22
C ASN A 459 19.20 -20.91 34.69
N HIS A 460 18.17 -20.25 34.14
CA HIS A 460 17.99 -20.05 32.70
C HIS A 460 18.23 -18.58 32.28
N PRO A 461 19.43 -18.22 31.76
CA PRO A 461 19.80 -16.83 31.49
C PRO A 461 18.86 -16.06 30.54
N PRO A 462 18.35 -16.66 29.44
CA PRO A 462 17.40 -15.97 28.57
C PRO A 462 16.08 -15.55 29.26
N ALA A 463 15.68 -16.19 30.36
CA ALA A 463 14.48 -15.77 31.11
C ALA A 463 14.68 -14.40 31.78
N TRP A 464 15.84 -14.20 32.41
CA TRP A 464 16.22 -12.93 33.03
C TRP A 464 16.44 -11.84 31.99
N ILE A 465 17.14 -12.15 30.88
CA ILE A 465 17.33 -11.23 29.75
C ILE A 465 15.98 -10.79 29.17
N ALA A 466 15.07 -11.74 28.87
CA ALA A 466 13.77 -11.42 28.29
C ALA A 466 12.89 -10.59 29.23
N SER A 467 12.85 -10.90 30.53
CA SER A 467 12.06 -10.11 31.48
C SER A 467 12.63 -8.70 31.70
N ALA A 468 13.95 -8.53 31.69
CA ALA A 468 14.55 -7.21 31.81
C ALA A 468 14.39 -6.35 30.55
N ARG A 469 14.58 -6.93 29.35
CA ARG A 469 14.28 -6.27 28.07
C ARG A 469 12.80 -5.89 27.96
N LEU A 470 11.88 -6.68 28.50
CA LEU A 470 10.47 -6.31 28.59
C LEU A 470 10.26 -5.09 29.51
N GLU A 471 10.85 -5.05 30.70
CA GLU A 471 10.74 -3.88 31.59
C GLU A 471 11.36 -2.63 30.94
N GLU A 472 12.50 -2.76 30.26
CA GLU A 472 13.16 -1.70 29.46
C GLU A 472 12.24 -1.14 28.37
N VAL A 473 11.63 -1.97 27.53
CA VAL A 473 10.68 -1.54 26.48
C VAL A 473 9.45 -0.85 27.09
N THR A 474 9.10 -1.15 28.34
CA THR A 474 8.05 -0.42 29.09
C THR A 474 8.54 0.84 29.82
N GLY A 475 9.78 1.29 29.58
CA GLY A 475 10.40 2.46 30.20
C GLY A 475 10.88 2.24 31.66
N LYS A 476 10.70 1.04 32.23
CA LYS A 476 10.99 0.75 33.65
C LYS A 476 12.43 0.31 33.87
N LEU A 477 13.38 1.13 33.40
CA LEU A 477 14.82 0.85 33.43
C LEU A 477 15.35 0.42 34.81
N GLN A 478 14.87 1.03 35.91
CA GLN A 478 15.34 0.64 37.24
C GLN A 478 14.80 -0.72 37.71
N ALA A 479 13.61 -1.14 37.26
CA ALA A 479 13.11 -2.49 37.49
C ALA A 479 13.90 -3.52 36.66
N ALA A 480 14.23 -3.18 35.39
CA ALA A 480 15.09 -4.00 34.53
C ALA A 480 16.48 -4.23 35.16
N ARG A 481 17.16 -3.16 35.61
CA ARG A 481 18.46 -3.23 36.29
C ARG A 481 18.44 -4.15 37.51
N ASN A 482 17.50 -3.89 38.44
CA ASN A 482 17.38 -4.68 39.67
C ASN A 482 17.07 -6.16 39.38
N LEU A 483 16.41 -6.45 38.26
CA LEU A 483 16.09 -7.82 37.84
C LEU A 483 17.27 -8.52 37.16
N ILE A 484 18.08 -7.85 36.34
CA ILE A 484 19.30 -8.46 35.78
C ILE A 484 20.35 -8.70 36.86
N LEU A 485 20.54 -7.80 37.83
CA LEU A 485 21.53 -8.00 38.89
C LEU A 485 21.24 -9.29 39.69
N ARG A 486 19.98 -9.54 40.03
CA ARG A 486 19.51 -10.82 40.60
C ARG A 486 19.68 -12.02 39.65
N GLY A 487 19.54 -11.78 38.35
CA GLY A 487 19.89 -12.75 37.32
C GLY A 487 21.38 -13.11 37.33
N CYS A 488 22.27 -12.13 37.49
CA CYS A 488 23.73 -12.36 37.52
C CYS A 488 24.15 -13.12 38.79
N GLU A 489 23.54 -12.80 39.94
CA GLU A 489 23.70 -13.53 41.20
C GLU A 489 23.26 -15.00 41.09
N THR A 490 22.20 -15.29 40.34
CA THR A 490 21.66 -16.66 40.15
C THR A 490 22.28 -17.43 38.98
N CYS A 491 22.79 -16.75 37.95
CA CYS A 491 23.39 -17.33 36.74
C CYS A 491 24.82 -16.81 36.45
N PRO A 492 25.78 -16.92 37.39
CA PRO A 492 27.11 -16.32 37.24
C PRO A 492 27.91 -16.84 36.04
N HIS A 493 27.61 -18.06 35.58
CA HIS A 493 28.30 -18.72 34.46
C HIS A 493 27.81 -18.30 33.04
N SER A 494 26.96 -17.27 32.92
CA SER A 494 26.33 -16.90 31.64
C SER A 494 26.77 -15.55 31.07
N GLU A 495 27.57 -15.58 29.98
CA GLU A 495 28.16 -14.38 29.38
C GLU A 495 27.11 -13.33 28.96
N ASP A 496 26.06 -13.75 28.25
CA ASP A 496 25.09 -12.84 27.63
C ASP A 496 24.22 -12.11 28.67
N LEU A 497 24.10 -12.64 29.88
CA LEU A 497 23.38 -12.00 30.98
C LEU A 497 24.19 -10.86 31.60
N TRP A 498 25.49 -11.08 31.81
CA TRP A 498 26.43 -10.04 32.26
C TRP A 498 26.61 -8.93 31.21
N LEU A 499 26.54 -9.27 29.90
CA LEU A 499 26.56 -8.27 28.82
C LEU A 499 25.30 -7.39 28.82
N GLU A 500 24.12 -7.96 29.04
CA GLU A 500 22.88 -7.19 29.18
C GLU A 500 22.87 -6.38 30.48
N ALA A 501 23.46 -6.89 31.57
CA ALA A 501 23.67 -6.13 32.80
C ALA A 501 24.51 -4.87 32.54
N ALA A 502 25.65 -5.03 31.89
CA ALA A 502 26.55 -3.95 31.51
C ALA A 502 25.96 -2.97 30.46
N ARG A 503 24.91 -3.38 29.73
CA ARG A 503 24.18 -2.52 28.78
C ARG A 503 23.12 -1.66 29.48
N LEU A 504 22.46 -2.18 30.51
CA LEU A 504 21.34 -1.52 31.19
C LEU A 504 21.76 -0.68 32.41
N VAL A 505 22.90 -1.00 33.03
CA VAL A 505 23.47 -0.29 34.19
C VAL A 505 24.29 0.94 33.73
N PRO A 506 24.27 2.09 34.43
CA PRO A 506 25.09 3.26 34.08
C PRO A 506 26.60 2.96 34.11
N VAL A 507 27.38 3.62 33.24
CA VAL A 507 28.79 3.29 32.93
C VAL A 507 29.64 2.99 34.18
N ASP A 508 29.66 3.87 35.18
CA ASP A 508 30.52 3.71 36.37
C ASP A 508 30.18 2.49 37.22
N THR A 509 28.90 2.12 37.28
CA THR A 509 28.45 0.91 38.00
C THR A 509 28.53 -0.33 37.11
N ALA A 510 28.40 -0.18 35.79
CA ALA A 510 28.60 -1.26 34.83
C ALA A 510 30.05 -1.76 34.80
N LYS A 511 31.04 -0.90 35.07
CA LYS A 511 32.45 -1.32 35.28
C LYS A 511 32.59 -2.33 36.42
N ASN A 512 31.92 -2.10 37.56
CA ASN A 512 31.93 -3.03 38.69
C ASN A 512 31.21 -4.35 38.35
N VAL A 513 30.10 -4.27 37.61
CA VAL A 513 29.37 -5.45 37.11
C VAL A 513 30.23 -6.28 36.16
N ILE A 514 31.00 -5.67 35.25
CA ILE A 514 31.93 -6.43 34.39
C ILE A 514 33.12 -6.97 35.19
N ALA A 515 33.63 -6.26 36.19
CA ALA A 515 34.69 -6.79 37.06
C ALA A 515 34.22 -8.07 37.80
N GLN A 516 32.97 -8.11 38.27
CA GLN A 516 32.35 -9.32 38.80
C GLN A 516 32.20 -10.41 37.72
N ALA A 517 31.69 -10.04 36.54
CA ALA A 517 31.51 -10.95 35.41
C ALA A 517 32.82 -11.64 35.00
N VAL A 518 33.92 -10.88 34.88
CA VAL A 518 35.26 -11.36 34.52
C VAL A 518 35.83 -12.29 35.59
N ASN A 519 35.58 -12.02 36.89
CA ASN A 519 36.00 -12.92 37.96
C ASN A 519 35.30 -14.30 37.89
N HIS A 520 34.07 -14.37 37.36
CA HIS A 520 33.35 -15.63 37.12
C HIS A 520 33.64 -16.25 35.75
N LEU A 521 33.93 -15.44 34.72
CA LEU A 521 34.02 -15.83 33.31
C LEU A 521 35.25 -15.22 32.64
N VAL A 522 36.42 -15.53 33.21
CA VAL A 522 37.76 -15.09 32.75
C VAL A 522 37.95 -15.30 31.24
N ASN A 523 37.38 -16.37 30.68
CA ASN A 523 37.55 -16.81 29.29
C ASN A 523 36.56 -16.16 28.29
N SER A 524 35.67 -15.24 28.71
CA SER A 524 34.73 -14.59 27.78
C SER A 524 35.37 -13.42 27.02
N VAL A 525 35.68 -13.65 25.74
CA VAL A 525 36.11 -12.61 24.79
C VAL A 525 35.09 -11.45 24.72
N LYS A 526 33.79 -11.74 24.81
CA LYS A 526 32.74 -10.70 24.73
C LYS A 526 32.81 -9.73 25.92
N LEU A 527 32.98 -10.26 27.15
CA LEU A 527 33.01 -9.45 28.37
C LEU A 527 34.22 -8.51 28.39
N TRP A 528 35.39 -8.98 27.95
CA TRP A 528 36.59 -8.14 27.84
C TRP A 528 36.45 -7.01 26.81
N ILE A 529 35.80 -7.27 25.67
CA ILE A 529 35.51 -6.21 24.69
C ILE A 529 34.53 -5.20 25.31
N LYS A 530 33.46 -5.67 25.96
CA LYS A 530 32.49 -4.77 26.62
C LYS A 530 33.13 -3.96 27.76
N ALA A 531 34.09 -4.51 28.50
CA ALA A 531 34.90 -3.78 29.46
C ALA A 531 35.62 -2.59 28.82
N SER A 532 36.20 -2.78 27.63
CA SER A 532 36.89 -1.72 26.89
C SER A 532 35.93 -0.65 26.33
N GLU A 533 34.69 -1.02 25.99
CA GLU A 533 33.66 -0.07 25.53
C GLU A 533 33.18 0.86 26.66
N LEU A 534 33.20 0.41 27.91
CA LEU A 534 32.83 1.22 29.08
C LEU A 534 33.96 2.16 29.54
N GLU A 535 35.19 1.95 29.08
CA GLU A 535 36.30 2.87 29.33
C GLU A 535 36.32 3.99 28.28
N GLN A 536 36.48 5.23 28.71
CA GLN A 536 36.69 6.36 27.79
C GLN A 536 38.18 6.57 27.50
N ASP A 537 39.05 6.41 28.50
CA ASP A 537 40.50 6.56 28.37
C ASP A 537 41.13 5.47 27.50
N MET A 538 41.82 5.86 26.44
CA MET A 538 42.64 4.94 25.62
C MET A 538 43.67 4.17 26.46
N LYS A 539 44.25 4.83 27.50
CA LYS A 539 45.17 4.19 28.46
C LYS A 539 44.48 3.19 29.41
N ALA A 540 43.17 3.31 29.63
CA ALA A 540 42.40 2.28 30.34
C ALA A 540 42.08 1.12 29.39
N LYS A 541 41.59 1.40 28.18
CA LYS A 541 41.32 0.37 27.14
C LYS A 541 42.53 -0.52 26.88
N LYS A 542 43.71 0.07 26.64
CA LYS A 542 44.97 -0.67 26.44
C LYS A 542 45.31 -1.59 27.62
N ARG A 543 45.09 -1.15 28.86
CA ARG A 543 45.29 -1.99 30.07
C ARG A 543 44.26 -3.12 30.18
N VAL A 544 43.00 -2.87 29.83
CA VAL A 544 41.93 -3.88 29.80
C VAL A 544 42.26 -4.95 28.74
N PHE A 545 42.63 -4.56 27.52
CA PHE A 545 43.00 -5.52 26.47
C PHE A 545 44.28 -6.30 26.76
N ARG A 546 45.30 -5.68 27.37
CA ARG A 546 46.54 -6.40 27.77
C ARG A 546 46.22 -7.49 28.81
N LYS A 547 45.35 -7.23 29.78
CA LYS A 547 44.82 -8.27 30.71
C LYS A 547 43.98 -9.32 29.99
N ALA A 548 43.11 -8.90 29.08
CA ALA A 548 42.26 -9.81 28.31
C ALA A 548 43.10 -10.81 27.47
N LEU A 549 44.23 -10.35 26.91
CA LEU A 549 45.16 -11.17 26.14
C LEU A 549 46.10 -12.03 27.01
N GLU A 550 46.41 -11.58 28.23
CA GLU A 550 47.07 -12.40 29.26
C GLU A 550 46.21 -13.62 29.65
N HIS A 551 44.89 -13.45 29.71
CA HIS A 551 43.94 -14.54 29.97
C HIS A 551 43.52 -15.34 28.73
N ILE A 552 43.36 -14.71 27.56
CA ILE A 552 42.80 -15.33 26.34
C ILE A 552 43.69 -15.05 25.10
N PRO A 553 44.91 -15.59 25.04
CA PRO A 553 45.86 -15.30 23.95
C PRO A 553 45.44 -15.88 22.59
N ASN A 554 44.53 -16.86 22.53
CA ASN A 554 44.11 -17.53 21.30
C ASN A 554 42.94 -16.86 20.57
N SER A 555 42.55 -15.63 20.96
CA SER A 555 41.32 -14.99 20.48
C SER A 555 41.58 -13.83 19.50
N VAL A 556 41.38 -14.11 18.21
CA VAL A 556 41.54 -13.17 17.08
C VAL A 556 40.86 -11.82 17.33
N ARG A 557 39.65 -11.85 17.92
CA ARG A 557 38.83 -10.64 18.17
C ARG A 557 39.40 -9.73 19.26
N LEU A 558 40.10 -10.26 20.27
CA LEU A 558 40.82 -9.41 21.23
C LEU A 558 42.07 -8.81 20.61
N TRP A 559 42.81 -9.58 19.82
CA TRP A 559 44.00 -9.06 19.13
C TRP A 559 43.67 -7.92 18.17
N LYS A 560 42.61 -8.05 17.35
CA LYS A 560 42.10 -6.94 16.53
C LYS A 560 41.79 -5.69 17.37
N ALA A 561 40.94 -5.84 18.38
CA ALA A 561 40.49 -4.70 19.19
C ALA A 561 41.60 -4.08 20.07
N ALA A 562 42.67 -4.82 20.37
CA ALA A 562 43.88 -4.29 20.97
C ALA A 562 44.72 -3.50 19.95
N VAL A 563 44.94 -4.06 18.76
CA VAL A 563 45.72 -3.47 17.66
C VAL A 563 45.08 -2.18 17.13
N GLU A 564 43.76 -2.11 17.05
CA GLU A 564 42.98 -0.91 16.65
C GLU A 564 43.18 0.31 17.58
N LEU A 565 43.79 0.13 18.76
CA LEU A 565 44.05 1.21 19.74
C LEU A 565 45.52 1.66 19.78
N GLU A 566 46.42 0.93 19.14
CA GLU A 566 47.87 1.06 19.31
C GLU A 566 48.51 1.76 18.10
N GLU A 567 49.62 2.45 18.31
CA GLU A 567 50.34 3.18 17.26
C GLU A 567 51.09 2.19 16.34
N PRO A 568 51.36 2.51 15.06
CA PRO A 568 51.77 1.51 14.07
C PRO A 568 52.99 0.65 14.44
N GLU A 569 53.93 1.18 15.22
CA GLU A 569 55.10 0.45 15.73
C GLU A 569 54.71 -0.56 16.83
N ASP A 570 53.96 -0.13 17.86
CA ASP A 570 53.43 -1.01 18.91
C ASP A 570 52.44 -2.04 18.33
N ALA A 571 51.59 -1.62 17.39
CA ALA A 571 50.65 -2.45 16.67
C ALA A 571 51.34 -3.56 15.87
N LYS A 572 52.47 -3.27 15.21
CA LYS A 572 53.32 -4.27 14.57
C LYS A 572 53.85 -5.29 15.58
N ILE A 573 54.38 -4.84 16.73
CA ILE A 573 54.92 -5.73 17.76
C ILE A 573 53.80 -6.65 18.28
N LEU A 574 52.64 -6.09 18.62
CA LEU A 574 51.48 -6.85 19.07
C LEU A 574 50.96 -7.82 17.99
N LEU A 575 50.91 -7.43 16.72
CA LEU A 575 50.52 -8.30 15.62
C LEU A 575 51.49 -9.47 15.41
N SER A 576 52.79 -9.26 15.59
CA SER A 576 53.77 -10.35 15.50
C SER A 576 53.50 -11.43 16.56
N ARG A 577 53.17 -11.03 17.80
CA ARG A 577 52.72 -11.96 18.85
C ARG A 577 51.32 -12.52 18.59
N ALA A 578 50.44 -11.75 17.96
CA ALA A 578 49.08 -12.16 17.64
C ALA A 578 49.05 -13.31 16.62
N VAL A 579 49.90 -13.28 15.58
CA VAL A 579 49.99 -14.36 14.59
C VAL A 579 50.71 -15.60 15.11
N GLU A 580 51.61 -15.47 16.09
CA GLU A 580 52.15 -16.61 16.84
C GLU A 580 51.07 -17.33 17.66
N CYS A 581 50.20 -16.57 18.34
CA CYS A 581 49.13 -17.14 19.17
C CYS A 581 47.90 -17.58 18.36
N CYS A 582 47.65 -16.99 17.19
CA CYS A 582 46.49 -17.23 16.33
C CYS A 582 46.90 -17.53 14.87
N PRO A 583 47.71 -18.58 14.60
CA PRO A 583 48.29 -18.83 13.27
C PRO A 583 47.27 -19.12 12.18
N THR A 584 46.06 -19.56 12.55
CA THR A 584 44.94 -19.86 11.64
C THR A 584 44.15 -18.62 11.18
N SER A 585 44.47 -17.42 11.66
CA SER A 585 43.69 -16.21 11.41
C SER A 585 44.28 -15.32 10.32
N VAL A 586 43.79 -15.50 9.09
CA VAL A 586 44.16 -14.73 7.88
C VAL A 586 44.29 -13.23 8.17
N GLU A 587 43.26 -12.63 8.78
CA GLU A 587 43.11 -11.18 8.94
C GLU A 587 44.26 -10.53 9.73
N LEU A 588 44.83 -11.24 10.72
CA LEU A 588 45.97 -10.75 11.49
C LEU A 588 47.26 -10.81 10.67
N TRP A 589 47.46 -11.87 9.88
CA TRP A 589 48.55 -11.92 8.89
C TRP A 589 48.45 -10.80 7.86
N LEU A 590 47.24 -10.47 7.37
CA LEU A 590 47.03 -9.37 6.42
C LEU A 590 47.32 -8.00 7.05
N ALA A 591 46.90 -7.78 8.30
CA ALA A 591 47.16 -6.54 9.02
C ALA A 591 48.67 -6.35 9.28
N LEU A 592 49.36 -7.42 9.70
CA LEU A 592 50.80 -7.43 9.92
C LEU A 592 51.56 -7.11 8.62
N ALA A 593 51.20 -7.78 7.52
CA ALA A 593 51.83 -7.58 6.21
C ALA A 593 51.62 -6.17 5.62
N ARG A 594 50.59 -5.42 6.05
CA ARG A 594 50.37 -4.02 5.65
C ARG A 594 51.19 -3.01 6.46
N LEU A 595 51.57 -3.36 7.69
CA LEU A 595 52.36 -2.51 8.60
C LEU A 595 53.86 -2.79 8.54
N GLU A 596 54.30 -3.80 7.78
CA GLU A 596 55.71 -4.14 7.62
C GLU A 596 56.35 -3.66 6.31
N THR A 597 57.65 -3.38 6.43
CA THR A 597 58.59 -3.28 5.31
C THR A 597 58.49 -4.48 4.37
N TYR A 598 58.44 -4.24 3.05
CA TYR A 598 58.40 -5.23 1.96
C TYR A 598 59.03 -6.60 2.25
N GLU A 599 60.32 -6.64 2.59
CA GLU A 599 61.04 -7.90 2.80
C GLU A 599 60.48 -8.75 3.94
N ASN A 600 59.98 -8.11 4.99
CA ASN A 600 59.43 -8.78 6.17
C ASN A 600 57.96 -9.11 5.94
N ALA A 601 57.18 -8.21 5.34
CA ALA A 601 55.84 -8.51 4.84
C ALA A 601 55.82 -9.73 3.91
N ARG A 602 56.82 -9.89 3.03
CA ARG A 602 56.97 -11.09 2.18
C ARG A 602 57.35 -12.36 2.95
N LYS A 603 58.16 -12.29 4.02
CA LYS A 603 58.41 -13.42 4.94
C LYS A 603 57.14 -13.80 5.72
N VAL A 604 56.38 -12.81 6.17
CA VAL A 604 55.09 -12.95 6.88
C VAL A 604 54.04 -13.60 5.98
N LEU A 605 53.89 -13.14 4.73
CA LEU A 605 52.96 -13.74 3.76
C LEU A 605 53.41 -15.13 3.26
N ASN A 606 54.69 -15.49 3.40
CA ASN A 606 55.15 -16.87 3.22
C ASN A 606 54.73 -17.75 4.40
N LYS A 607 55.00 -17.33 5.65
CA LYS A 607 54.53 -18.02 6.87
C LYS A 607 53.00 -18.14 6.92
N ALA A 608 52.27 -17.13 6.45
CA ALA A 608 50.82 -17.16 6.37
C ALA A 608 50.32 -18.23 5.38
N ARG A 609 50.98 -18.39 4.22
CA ARG A 609 50.68 -19.46 3.25
C ARG A 609 51.06 -20.86 3.75
N GLU A 610 52.10 -20.97 4.56
CA GLU A 610 52.50 -22.22 5.21
C GLU A 610 51.48 -22.68 6.27
N ASN A 611 50.96 -21.75 7.08
CA ASN A 611 49.93 -22.03 8.08
C ASN A 611 48.50 -22.11 7.51
N ILE A 612 48.21 -21.38 6.43
CA ILE A 612 46.88 -21.25 5.81
C ILE A 612 47.02 -21.35 4.27
N PRO A 613 47.23 -22.55 3.72
CA PRO A 613 47.40 -22.75 2.28
C PRO A 613 46.06 -22.71 1.50
N THR A 614 44.93 -22.69 2.21
CA THR A 614 43.56 -22.74 1.66
C THR A 614 42.91 -21.37 1.42
N ASP A 615 43.52 -20.26 1.85
CA ASP A 615 42.96 -18.92 1.66
C ASP A 615 43.55 -18.16 0.45
N ARG A 616 42.70 -17.38 -0.22
CA ARG A 616 43.04 -16.50 -1.34
C ARG A 616 43.49 -15.09 -0.92
N GLN A 617 43.02 -14.55 0.21
CA GLN A 617 43.31 -13.16 0.59
C GLN A 617 44.80 -12.96 0.88
N ILE A 618 45.50 -13.98 1.39
CA ILE A 618 46.97 -13.96 1.56
C ILE A 618 47.69 -13.83 0.20
N TRP A 619 47.20 -14.48 -0.85
CA TRP A 619 47.76 -14.34 -2.21
C TRP A 619 47.42 -13.00 -2.85
N ILE A 620 46.18 -12.53 -2.70
CA ILE A 620 45.72 -11.23 -3.23
C ILE A 620 46.47 -10.08 -2.54
N THR A 621 46.71 -10.17 -1.23
CA THR A 621 47.55 -9.17 -0.52
C THR A 621 49.03 -9.26 -0.88
N ALA A 622 49.58 -10.45 -1.14
CA ALA A 622 50.92 -10.58 -1.73
C ALA A 622 51.02 -9.90 -3.10
N ALA A 623 49.98 -10.01 -3.93
CA ALA A 623 49.91 -9.29 -5.20
C ALA A 623 49.81 -7.77 -4.98
N LYS A 624 48.95 -7.30 -4.05
CA LYS A 624 48.79 -5.87 -3.70
C LYS A 624 50.11 -5.26 -3.17
N LEU A 625 50.90 -6.05 -2.42
CA LEU A 625 52.22 -5.66 -1.92
C LEU A 625 53.23 -5.47 -3.08
N GLU A 626 53.32 -6.43 -4.00
CA GLU A 626 54.23 -6.31 -5.16
C GLU A 626 53.82 -5.15 -6.09
N GLU A 627 52.52 -4.87 -6.25
CA GLU A 627 52.05 -3.68 -6.98
C GLU A 627 52.45 -2.37 -6.30
N ALA A 628 52.24 -2.25 -4.98
CA ALA A 628 52.63 -1.07 -4.20
C ALA A 628 54.15 -0.78 -4.22
N HIS A 629 54.98 -1.79 -4.50
CA HIS A 629 56.43 -1.64 -4.70
C HIS A 629 56.86 -1.61 -6.19
N GLY A 630 55.93 -1.60 -7.14
CA GLY A 630 56.19 -1.44 -8.58
C GLY A 630 56.59 -2.72 -9.33
N ASN A 631 56.53 -3.90 -8.71
CA ASN A 631 56.88 -5.19 -9.31
C ASN A 631 55.74 -5.76 -10.19
N THR A 632 55.29 -4.99 -11.17
CA THR A 632 54.11 -5.27 -12.02
C THR A 632 54.13 -6.69 -12.64
N THR A 633 55.27 -7.14 -13.16
CA THR A 633 55.38 -8.47 -13.82
C THR A 633 55.36 -9.67 -12.86
N MET A 634 55.36 -9.44 -11.54
CA MET A 634 55.23 -10.48 -10.53
C MET A 634 53.77 -10.69 -10.09
N VAL A 635 52.94 -9.64 -10.18
CA VAL A 635 51.50 -9.66 -9.82
C VAL A 635 50.75 -10.79 -10.54
N GLU A 636 50.83 -10.82 -11.88
CA GLU A 636 50.18 -11.84 -12.71
C GLU A 636 50.63 -13.27 -12.33
N LYS A 637 51.93 -13.45 -12.09
CA LYS A 637 52.54 -14.73 -11.69
C LYS A 637 52.18 -15.17 -10.27
N ILE A 638 51.85 -14.24 -9.37
CA ILE A 638 51.37 -14.56 -8.02
C ILE A 638 49.92 -15.05 -8.08
N ILE A 639 49.10 -14.46 -8.94
CA ILE A 639 47.68 -14.80 -9.07
C ILE A 639 47.51 -16.16 -9.80
N ASP A 640 48.24 -16.39 -10.89
CA ASP A 640 48.36 -17.71 -11.54
C ASP A 640 48.78 -18.80 -10.53
N ARG A 641 49.86 -18.57 -9.77
CA ARG A 641 50.29 -19.51 -8.70
C ARG A 641 49.25 -19.70 -7.61
N SER A 642 48.47 -18.68 -7.26
CA SER A 642 47.42 -18.80 -6.26
C SER A 642 46.27 -19.71 -6.71
N ILE A 643 45.85 -19.57 -7.97
CA ILE A 643 44.81 -20.40 -8.58
C ILE A 643 45.26 -21.86 -8.61
N ASN A 644 46.48 -22.12 -9.10
CA ASN A 644 47.05 -23.47 -9.12
C ASN A 644 47.22 -24.05 -7.70
N SER A 645 47.66 -23.26 -6.71
CA SER A 645 47.83 -23.70 -5.33
C SER A 645 46.49 -24.00 -4.64
N LEU A 646 45.44 -23.20 -4.89
CA LEU A 646 44.14 -23.39 -4.27
C LEU A 646 43.39 -24.58 -4.90
N ALA A 647 43.52 -24.77 -6.21
CA ALA A 647 43.05 -25.97 -6.90
C ALA A 647 43.74 -27.24 -6.38
N ALA A 648 45.07 -27.21 -6.17
CA ALA A 648 45.82 -28.33 -5.58
C ALA A 648 45.40 -28.65 -4.13
N ASN A 649 44.90 -27.65 -3.40
CA ASN A 649 44.36 -27.80 -2.04
C ASN A 649 42.85 -28.12 -2.01
N GLY A 650 42.21 -28.38 -3.16
CA GLY A 650 40.80 -28.75 -3.25
C GLY A 650 39.80 -27.62 -2.96
N VAL A 651 40.21 -26.35 -3.07
CA VAL A 651 39.33 -25.20 -2.83
C VAL A 651 38.69 -24.75 -4.14
N GLU A 652 37.37 -24.87 -4.24
CA GLU A 652 36.61 -24.45 -5.42
C GLU A 652 36.70 -22.92 -5.67
N ILE A 653 36.90 -22.55 -6.93
CA ILE A 653 37.14 -21.18 -7.36
C ILE A 653 35.80 -20.45 -7.52
N ASN A 654 35.17 -20.09 -6.39
CA ASN A 654 33.91 -19.34 -6.39
C ASN A 654 34.10 -17.94 -7.02
N ARG A 655 33.78 -17.82 -8.32
CA ARG A 655 33.92 -16.62 -9.16
C ARG A 655 33.50 -15.35 -8.44
N GLU A 656 32.26 -15.28 -7.94
CA GLU A 656 31.71 -14.13 -7.21
C GLU A 656 32.63 -13.55 -6.13
N HIS A 657 33.28 -14.39 -5.33
CA HIS A 657 34.13 -13.92 -4.24
C HIS A 657 35.43 -13.32 -4.76
N TRP A 658 36.03 -13.92 -5.78
CA TRP A 658 37.22 -13.36 -6.44
C TRP A 658 36.91 -12.03 -7.13
N LEU A 659 35.72 -11.90 -7.72
CA LEU A 659 35.25 -10.64 -8.31
C LEU A 659 35.03 -9.55 -7.24
N LYS A 660 34.49 -9.92 -6.05
CA LYS A 660 34.37 -9.01 -4.90
C LYS A 660 35.75 -8.57 -4.37
N GLU A 661 36.72 -9.49 -4.27
CA GLU A 661 38.10 -9.16 -3.89
C GLU A 661 38.83 -8.26 -4.91
N ALA A 662 38.49 -8.34 -6.20
CA ALA A 662 38.99 -7.42 -7.23
C ALA A 662 38.36 -6.02 -7.08
N VAL A 663 37.07 -5.92 -6.78
CA VAL A 663 36.42 -4.64 -6.45
C VAL A 663 37.04 -4.00 -5.19
N ASP A 664 37.34 -4.80 -4.16
CA ASP A 664 38.06 -4.36 -2.96
C ASP A 664 39.59 -4.28 -3.16
N ALA A 665 40.09 -4.53 -4.37
CA ALA A 665 41.43 -4.16 -4.83
C ALA A 665 41.41 -2.80 -5.52
N GLU A 666 40.41 -2.50 -6.34
CA GLU A 666 40.26 -1.19 -7.00
C GLU A 666 40.00 -0.08 -5.98
N LYS A 667 39.11 -0.32 -4.99
CA LYS A 667 38.92 0.60 -3.85
C LYS A 667 40.18 0.83 -3.01
N ALA A 668 41.16 -0.06 -3.10
CA ALA A 668 42.46 0.06 -2.43
C ALA A 668 43.55 0.66 -3.34
N GLY A 669 43.23 1.05 -4.58
CA GLY A 669 44.16 1.61 -5.56
C GLY A 669 45.09 0.60 -6.24
N ALA A 670 44.85 -0.70 -6.09
CA ALA A 670 45.71 -1.77 -6.61
C ALA A 670 45.21 -2.31 -7.97
N VAL A 671 45.22 -1.43 -8.97
CA VAL A 671 44.59 -1.58 -10.28
C VAL A 671 45.07 -2.81 -11.05
N LEU A 672 46.38 -3.08 -11.06
CA LEU A 672 46.97 -4.18 -11.81
C LEU A 672 46.64 -5.54 -11.17
N THR A 673 46.51 -5.60 -9.84
CA THR A 673 45.97 -6.81 -9.19
C THR A 673 44.54 -7.10 -9.61
N CYS A 674 43.68 -6.08 -9.74
CA CYS A 674 42.31 -6.24 -10.26
C CYS A 674 42.34 -6.85 -11.66
N GLN A 675 43.12 -6.24 -12.57
CA GLN A 675 43.22 -6.66 -13.96
C GLN A 675 43.68 -8.12 -14.08
N ALA A 676 44.69 -8.53 -13.31
CA ALA A 676 45.21 -9.89 -13.32
C ALA A 676 44.23 -10.90 -12.68
N ILE A 677 43.59 -10.58 -11.54
CA ILE A 677 42.53 -11.44 -10.95
C ILE A 677 41.43 -11.67 -11.97
N ILE A 678 40.94 -10.61 -12.58
CA ILE A 678 39.81 -10.62 -13.51
C ILE A 678 40.15 -11.41 -14.78
N LYS A 679 41.34 -11.19 -15.36
CA LYS A 679 41.83 -11.92 -16.55
C LYS A 679 41.78 -13.44 -16.37
N PHE A 680 42.20 -13.98 -15.22
CA PHE A 680 42.16 -15.42 -14.97
C PHE A 680 40.77 -15.89 -14.52
N VAL A 681 40.10 -15.18 -13.62
CA VAL A 681 38.86 -15.63 -12.97
C VAL A 681 37.63 -15.60 -13.90
N ILE A 682 37.55 -14.66 -14.85
CA ILE A 682 36.40 -14.54 -15.79
C ILE A 682 36.07 -15.84 -16.51
N GLY A 683 37.09 -16.64 -16.87
CA GLY A 683 36.93 -17.86 -17.66
C GLY A 683 36.46 -19.08 -16.85
N HIS A 684 36.59 -19.06 -15.52
CA HIS A 684 36.26 -20.20 -14.68
C HIS A 684 34.75 -20.30 -14.42
N GLY A 685 34.19 -21.50 -14.64
CA GLY A 685 32.78 -21.78 -14.38
C GLY A 685 31.80 -21.16 -15.38
N VAL A 686 32.21 -20.93 -16.63
CA VAL A 686 31.34 -20.36 -17.67
C VAL A 686 31.42 -21.17 -18.96
N GLU A 687 30.26 -21.66 -19.42
CA GLU A 687 30.10 -22.36 -20.70
C GLU A 687 30.33 -21.43 -21.90
N ASP A 688 30.88 -21.96 -22.99
CA ASP A 688 31.40 -21.16 -24.10
C ASP A 688 30.37 -20.28 -24.82
N GLU A 689 29.11 -20.67 -24.80
CA GLU A 689 28.02 -19.91 -25.41
C GLU A 689 27.63 -18.70 -24.55
N ASP A 690 27.47 -18.89 -23.23
CA ASP A 690 27.01 -17.88 -22.28
C ASP A 690 28.09 -16.91 -21.79
N ARG A 691 29.38 -17.21 -22.00
CA ARG A 691 30.52 -16.29 -21.73
C ARG A 691 30.22 -14.85 -22.16
N LYS A 692 29.63 -14.69 -23.36
CA LYS A 692 29.31 -13.36 -23.91
C LYS A 692 28.21 -12.62 -23.14
N HIS A 693 27.26 -13.31 -22.53
CA HIS A 693 26.21 -12.68 -21.70
C HIS A 693 26.77 -12.36 -20.31
N SER A 694 27.31 -13.39 -19.65
CA SER A 694 27.76 -13.33 -18.27
C SER A 694 28.90 -12.32 -18.05
N TRP A 695 29.82 -12.14 -19.01
CA TRP A 695 30.88 -11.13 -18.90
C TRP A 695 30.38 -9.70 -19.10
N LEU A 696 29.31 -9.50 -19.86
CA LEU A 696 28.69 -8.18 -20.02
C LEU A 696 27.87 -7.83 -18.77
N GLU A 697 27.18 -8.80 -18.17
CA GLU A 697 26.52 -8.62 -16.88
C GLU A 697 27.51 -8.33 -15.75
N ASP A 698 28.64 -9.04 -15.68
CA ASP A 698 29.73 -8.72 -14.74
C ASP A 698 30.27 -7.31 -14.97
N ALA A 699 30.55 -6.92 -16.22
CA ALA A 699 31.05 -5.59 -16.54
C ALA A 699 30.07 -4.49 -16.07
N ASP A 700 28.77 -4.66 -16.34
CA ASP A 700 27.70 -3.75 -15.92
C ASP A 700 27.53 -3.77 -14.38
N ASN A 701 27.59 -4.93 -13.74
CA ASN A 701 27.60 -5.08 -12.28
C ASN A 701 28.76 -4.31 -11.63
N PHE A 702 29.98 -4.37 -12.19
CA PHE A 702 31.12 -3.59 -11.71
C PHE A 702 30.90 -2.08 -11.85
N THR A 703 30.29 -1.61 -12.97
CA THR A 703 29.90 -0.19 -13.08
C THR A 703 28.95 0.25 -11.97
N SER A 704 28.00 -0.63 -11.59
CA SER A 704 27.02 -0.34 -10.55
C SER A 704 27.64 -0.27 -9.13
N GLN A 705 28.76 -0.98 -8.93
CA GLN A 705 29.55 -0.99 -7.70
C GLN A 705 30.61 0.12 -7.66
N GLY A 706 30.77 0.91 -8.73
CA GLY A 706 31.79 1.95 -8.85
C GLY A 706 33.20 1.44 -9.18
N ALA A 707 33.32 0.19 -9.64
CA ALA A 707 34.57 -0.45 -10.02
C ALA A 707 34.79 -0.34 -11.54
N PHE A 708 35.30 0.80 -11.98
CA PHE A 708 35.45 1.15 -13.38
C PHE A 708 36.63 0.42 -14.03
N GLU A 709 37.72 0.21 -13.32
CA GLU A 709 38.94 -0.42 -13.84
C GLU A 709 38.83 -1.94 -13.87
N CYS A 710 38.06 -2.52 -12.94
CA CYS A 710 37.54 -3.88 -13.07
C CYS A 710 36.72 -4.03 -14.35
N SER A 711 35.76 -3.13 -14.61
CA SER A 711 34.96 -3.15 -15.83
C SER A 711 35.82 -3.01 -17.10
N ARG A 712 36.85 -2.14 -17.10
CA ARG A 712 37.87 -2.07 -18.18
C ARG A 712 38.57 -3.40 -18.43
N ALA A 713 38.98 -4.10 -17.37
CA ALA A 713 39.64 -5.40 -17.47
C ALA A 713 38.72 -6.46 -18.09
N VAL A 714 37.45 -6.51 -17.66
CA VAL A 714 36.43 -7.39 -18.26
C VAL A 714 36.24 -7.09 -19.75
N TYR A 715 36.08 -5.80 -20.12
CA TYR A 715 35.94 -5.41 -21.51
C TYR A 715 37.18 -5.73 -22.35
N ALA A 716 38.40 -5.51 -21.83
CA ALA A 716 39.63 -5.85 -22.54
C ALA A 716 39.71 -7.36 -22.85
N HIS A 717 39.52 -8.21 -21.83
CA HIS A 717 39.53 -9.66 -21.98
C HIS A 717 38.42 -10.18 -22.91
N ALA A 718 37.20 -9.63 -22.79
CA ALA A 718 36.08 -9.98 -23.67
C ALA A 718 36.31 -9.60 -25.14
N LEU A 719 37.11 -8.55 -25.40
CA LEU A 719 37.46 -8.08 -26.74
C LEU A 719 38.63 -8.83 -27.36
N GLU A 720 39.58 -9.33 -26.57
CA GLU A 720 40.63 -10.26 -27.02
C GLU A 720 40.02 -11.59 -27.51
N ILE A 721 39.02 -12.11 -26.79
CA ILE A 721 38.36 -13.39 -27.11
C ILE A 721 37.29 -13.24 -28.21
N PHE A 722 36.60 -12.10 -28.31
CA PHE A 722 35.56 -11.89 -29.32
C PHE A 722 35.74 -10.63 -30.22
N PRO A 723 36.85 -10.47 -30.97
CA PRO A 723 37.11 -9.25 -31.77
C PRO A 723 36.01 -8.89 -32.79
N ALA A 724 35.25 -9.86 -33.30
CA ALA A 724 34.24 -9.64 -34.34
C ALA A 724 32.83 -9.23 -33.82
N LYS A 725 32.57 -9.29 -32.51
CA LYS A 725 31.20 -9.11 -31.97
C LYS A 725 30.89 -7.63 -31.67
N LYS A 726 30.27 -6.92 -32.63
CA LYS A 726 29.95 -5.46 -32.53
C LYS A 726 29.32 -5.01 -31.20
N SER A 727 28.50 -5.85 -30.54
CA SER A 727 27.81 -5.48 -29.30
C SER A 727 28.76 -5.24 -28.11
N ILE A 728 29.90 -5.92 -28.05
CA ILE A 728 30.87 -5.78 -26.96
C ILE A 728 31.62 -4.46 -27.13
N TRP A 729 32.13 -4.17 -28.34
CA TRP A 729 32.72 -2.89 -28.70
C TRP A 729 31.78 -1.70 -28.42
N LEU A 730 30.48 -1.85 -28.70
CA LEU A 730 29.49 -0.81 -28.42
C LEU A 730 29.29 -0.57 -26.91
N ARG A 731 29.16 -1.63 -26.08
CA ARG A 731 29.06 -1.45 -24.61
C ARG A 731 30.35 -0.85 -24.04
N ALA A 732 31.52 -1.36 -24.42
CA ALA A 732 32.82 -0.83 -24.00
C ALA A 732 33.00 0.65 -24.40
N ALA A 733 32.59 1.04 -25.62
CA ALA A 733 32.67 2.43 -26.07
C ALA A 733 31.64 3.36 -25.39
N HIS A 734 30.45 2.84 -25.02
CA HIS A 734 29.49 3.61 -24.20
C HIS A 734 29.98 3.77 -22.76
N PHE A 735 30.57 2.73 -22.18
CA PHE A 735 31.21 2.75 -20.86
C PHE A 735 32.38 3.76 -20.81
N GLU A 736 33.31 3.69 -21.76
CA GLU A 736 34.42 4.67 -21.85
C GLU A 736 33.93 6.09 -22.20
N ARG A 737 32.74 6.26 -22.79
CA ARG A 737 32.11 7.59 -22.92
C ARG A 737 31.52 8.13 -21.61
N GLN A 738 31.23 7.26 -20.63
CA GLN A 738 30.66 7.63 -19.32
C GLN A 738 31.73 7.77 -18.23
N HIS A 739 32.73 6.89 -18.22
CA HIS A 739 33.72 6.74 -17.15
C HIS A 739 35.18 6.76 -17.65
N GLY A 740 35.39 6.82 -18.97
CA GLY A 740 36.70 6.77 -19.61
C GLY A 740 37.46 8.09 -19.60
N THR A 741 38.77 7.99 -19.82
CA THR A 741 39.54 9.13 -20.32
C THR A 741 39.26 9.27 -21.82
N ARG A 742 39.44 10.47 -22.38
CA ARG A 742 39.24 10.67 -23.83
C ARG A 742 40.17 9.78 -24.64
N ASP A 743 41.41 9.60 -24.19
CA ASP A 743 42.45 8.93 -24.94
C ASP A 743 42.33 7.39 -24.83
N SER A 744 41.80 6.88 -23.70
CA SER A 744 41.39 5.46 -23.60
C SER A 744 40.19 5.15 -24.50
N LEU A 745 39.19 6.04 -24.59
CA LEU A 745 38.09 5.92 -25.55
C LEU A 745 38.58 5.95 -27.01
N GLU A 746 39.53 6.82 -27.34
CA GLU A 746 40.13 6.87 -28.69
C GLU A 746 40.92 5.60 -29.03
N SER A 747 41.76 5.09 -28.12
CA SER A 747 42.53 3.86 -28.34
C SER A 747 41.63 2.61 -28.44
N LEU A 748 40.49 2.61 -27.74
CA LEU A 748 39.46 1.58 -27.88
C LEU A 748 38.80 1.66 -29.26
N LEU A 749 38.38 2.85 -29.70
CA LEU A 749 37.70 3.04 -30.98
C LEU A 749 38.62 2.79 -32.19
N GLN A 750 39.92 3.08 -32.09
CA GLN A 750 40.92 2.72 -33.12
C GLN A 750 41.05 1.19 -33.27
N ARG A 751 41.14 0.44 -32.15
CA ARG A 751 41.12 -1.03 -32.18
C ARG A 751 39.79 -1.57 -32.71
N ALA A 752 38.67 -0.97 -32.29
CA ALA A 752 37.33 -1.33 -32.74
C ALA A 752 37.18 -1.20 -34.27
N VAL A 753 37.71 -0.11 -34.83
CA VAL A 753 37.77 0.14 -36.27
C VAL A 753 38.61 -0.91 -37.01
N ALA A 754 39.76 -1.30 -36.46
CA ALA A 754 40.64 -2.29 -37.07
C ALA A 754 40.03 -3.71 -37.11
N HIS A 755 39.31 -4.12 -36.06
CA HIS A 755 38.70 -5.45 -35.97
C HIS A 755 37.25 -5.54 -36.50
N CYS A 756 36.49 -4.45 -36.48
CA CYS A 756 35.08 -4.38 -36.90
C CYS A 756 34.82 -3.27 -37.93
N PRO A 757 35.45 -3.28 -39.13
CA PRO A 757 35.33 -2.19 -40.11
C PRO A 757 33.89 -1.96 -40.61
N GLN A 758 33.03 -3.00 -40.62
CA GLN A 758 31.62 -2.91 -41.04
C GLN A 758 30.68 -2.27 -39.99
N ALA A 759 31.17 -1.89 -38.81
CA ALA A 759 30.33 -1.40 -37.72
C ALA A 759 30.19 0.13 -37.74
N GLU A 760 29.29 0.65 -38.58
CA GLU A 760 29.04 2.09 -38.78
C GLU A 760 29.00 2.91 -37.48
N VAL A 761 28.27 2.43 -36.46
CA VAL A 761 28.07 3.15 -35.19
C VAL A 761 29.38 3.39 -34.43
N LEU A 762 30.38 2.52 -34.58
CA LEU A 762 31.71 2.72 -33.96
C LEU A 762 32.51 3.81 -34.68
N TRP A 763 32.47 3.85 -36.02
CA TRP A 763 33.01 4.97 -36.80
C TRP A 763 32.35 6.30 -36.44
N LEU A 764 31.02 6.30 -36.26
CA LEU A 764 30.26 7.48 -35.84
C LEU A 764 30.65 7.95 -34.43
N MET A 765 30.95 7.04 -33.50
CA MET A 765 31.46 7.40 -32.18
C MET A 765 32.91 7.93 -32.24
N GLY A 766 33.78 7.36 -33.08
CA GLY A 766 35.15 7.87 -33.30
C GLY A 766 35.18 9.27 -33.94
N ALA A 767 34.34 9.50 -34.95
CA ALA A 767 34.17 10.81 -35.55
C ALA A 767 33.60 11.83 -34.54
N LYS A 768 32.62 11.42 -33.71
CA LYS A 768 32.08 12.26 -32.63
C LYS A 768 33.10 12.59 -31.54
N SER A 769 33.92 11.64 -31.09
CA SER A 769 34.90 11.90 -30.02
C SER A 769 35.98 12.87 -30.49
N LYS A 770 36.51 12.71 -31.72
CA LYS A 770 37.43 13.69 -32.32
C LYS A 770 36.78 15.05 -32.60
N TRP A 771 35.51 15.09 -32.99
CA TRP A 771 34.78 16.35 -33.15
C TRP A 771 34.57 17.09 -31.82
N LEU A 772 34.19 16.38 -30.75
CA LEU A 772 34.10 16.95 -29.39
C LEU A 772 35.48 17.35 -28.82
N ALA A 773 36.56 16.71 -29.28
CA ALA A 773 37.93 17.12 -28.98
C ALA A 773 38.37 18.43 -29.69
N GLY A 774 37.55 18.96 -30.62
CA GLY A 774 37.88 20.10 -31.48
C GLY A 774 38.70 19.73 -32.73
N ASP A 775 39.12 18.48 -32.89
CA ASP A 775 39.94 18.01 -34.00
C ASP A 775 39.08 17.64 -35.22
N VAL A 776 38.58 18.68 -35.88
CA VAL A 776 37.80 18.58 -37.12
C VAL A 776 38.60 17.90 -38.25
N PRO A 777 39.92 18.16 -38.46
CA PRO A 777 40.72 17.42 -39.43
C PRO A 777 40.78 15.90 -39.18
N ALA A 778 41.02 15.45 -37.95
CA ALA A 778 41.05 14.01 -37.65
C ALA A 778 39.65 13.38 -37.71
N ALA A 779 38.60 14.09 -37.29
CA ALA A 779 37.22 13.61 -37.48
C ALA A 779 36.89 13.43 -38.98
N ARG A 780 37.36 14.34 -39.86
CA ARG A 780 37.25 14.20 -41.33
C ARG A 780 38.07 13.02 -41.86
N SER A 781 39.28 12.77 -41.34
CA SER A 781 40.10 11.64 -41.81
C SER A 781 39.50 10.29 -41.40
N ILE A 782 39.00 10.16 -40.16
CA ILE A 782 38.27 8.98 -39.68
C ILE A 782 37.03 8.73 -40.54
N LEU A 783 36.24 9.76 -40.88
CA LEU A 783 35.10 9.61 -41.79
C LEU A 783 35.53 9.23 -43.23
N SER A 784 36.71 9.67 -43.70
CA SER A 784 37.22 9.26 -45.01
C SER A 784 37.64 7.77 -45.05
N LEU A 785 38.20 7.26 -43.96
CA LEU A 785 38.46 5.82 -43.77
C LEU A 785 37.14 5.05 -43.64
N ALA A 786 36.15 5.61 -42.96
CA ALA A 786 34.81 5.02 -42.84
C ALA A 786 34.11 4.88 -44.20
N PHE A 787 34.28 5.84 -45.13
CA PHE A 787 33.80 5.73 -46.52
C PHE A 787 34.56 4.69 -47.35
N GLN A 788 35.85 4.44 -47.08
CA GLN A 788 36.62 3.37 -47.72
C GLN A 788 36.15 1.99 -47.23
N ALA A 789 35.85 1.86 -45.94
CA ALA A 789 35.32 0.62 -45.36
C ALA A 789 33.85 0.36 -45.75
N ASN A 790 33.03 1.41 -45.83
CA ASN A 790 31.57 1.31 -45.99
C ASN A 790 31.03 2.37 -47.00
N PRO A 791 31.09 2.12 -48.32
CA PRO A 791 30.67 3.09 -49.33
C PRO A 791 29.18 3.45 -49.30
N ASN A 792 28.32 2.49 -48.95
CA ASN A 792 26.86 2.58 -49.10
C ASN A 792 26.12 3.16 -47.88
N SER A 793 26.84 3.45 -46.79
CA SER A 793 26.25 3.68 -45.47
C SER A 793 25.67 5.07 -45.25
N GLU A 794 24.33 5.17 -45.23
CA GLU A 794 23.57 6.41 -45.04
C GLU A 794 24.04 7.22 -43.82
N GLU A 795 24.25 6.58 -42.67
CA GLU A 795 24.49 7.31 -41.43
C GLU A 795 25.86 8.00 -41.42
N ILE A 796 26.85 7.42 -42.11
CA ILE A 796 28.20 7.99 -42.28
C ILE A 796 28.13 9.22 -43.20
N TRP A 797 27.42 9.15 -44.32
CA TRP A 797 27.15 10.30 -45.19
C TRP A 797 26.47 11.44 -44.41
N LEU A 798 25.45 11.11 -43.61
CA LEU A 798 24.71 12.10 -42.82
C LEU A 798 25.54 12.70 -41.67
N ALA A 799 26.46 11.95 -41.09
CA ALA A 799 27.38 12.45 -40.05
C ALA A 799 28.47 13.35 -40.63
N ALA A 800 29.04 13.00 -41.79
CA ALA A 800 29.95 13.89 -42.51
C ALA A 800 29.27 15.21 -42.89
N VAL A 801 28.04 15.16 -43.41
CA VAL A 801 27.26 16.37 -43.72
C VAL A 801 26.94 17.18 -42.46
N LYS A 802 26.62 16.53 -41.32
CA LYS A 802 26.44 17.23 -40.03
C LYS A 802 27.72 17.99 -39.67
N LEU A 803 28.86 17.31 -39.64
CA LEU A 803 30.16 17.87 -39.28
C LEU A 803 30.55 19.04 -40.19
N GLU A 804 30.42 18.93 -41.51
CA GLU A 804 30.74 20.05 -42.41
C GLU A 804 29.76 21.22 -42.25
N SER A 805 28.47 20.96 -41.96
CA SER A 805 27.47 22.02 -41.72
C SER A 805 27.64 22.78 -40.40
N GLU A 806 28.27 22.16 -39.39
CA GLU A 806 28.61 22.78 -38.12
C GLU A 806 29.94 23.55 -38.18
N ASN A 807 30.81 23.20 -39.14
CA ASN A 807 32.09 23.86 -39.39
C ASN A 807 32.03 24.88 -40.54
N TRP A 808 30.85 25.40 -40.87
CA TRP A 808 30.60 26.47 -41.86
C TRP A 808 30.95 26.14 -43.32
N GLU A 809 31.40 24.92 -43.62
CA GLU A 809 31.85 24.46 -44.94
C GLU A 809 30.68 24.00 -45.84
N TYR A 810 29.72 24.89 -46.04
CA TYR A 810 28.43 24.56 -46.68
C TYR A 810 28.56 24.10 -48.14
N GLU A 811 29.54 24.59 -48.88
CA GLU A 811 29.82 24.08 -50.24
C GLU A 811 30.28 22.62 -50.22
N ARG A 812 31.16 22.26 -49.28
CA ARG A 812 31.64 20.90 -49.09
C ARG A 812 30.50 19.98 -48.66
N ALA A 813 29.62 20.46 -47.78
CA ALA A 813 28.39 19.76 -47.40
C ALA A 813 27.44 19.57 -48.60
N ARG A 814 27.22 20.59 -49.45
CA ARG A 814 26.46 20.49 -50.72
C ARG A 814 27.06 19.44 -51.65
N LYS A 815 28.39 19.48 -51.87
CA LYS A 815 29.14 18.52 -52.72
C LYS A 815 29.08 17.08 -52.17
N LEU A 816 29.11 16.90 -50.85
CA LEU A 816 28.92 15.59 -50.19
C LEU A 816 27.47 15.08 -50.30
N LEU A 817 26.48 15.96 -50.13
CA LEU A 817 25.06 15.61 -50.30
C LEU A 817 24.73 15.20 -51.74
N ALA A 818 25.30 15.89 -52.74
CA ALA A 818 25.15 15.50 -54.14
C ALA A 818 25.70 14.09 -54.41
N LYS A 819 26.87 13.75 -53.84
CA LYS A 819 27.42 12.38 -53.88
C LYS A 819 26.53 11.38 -53.14
N ALA A 820 26.03 11.74 -51.95
CA ALA A 820 25.15 10.89 -51.16
C ALA A 820 23.82 10.58 -51.89
N ARG A 821 23.21 11.55 -52.59
CA ARG A 821 22.03 11.29 -53.44
C ARG A 821 22.32 10.28 -54.54
N ASN A 822 23.49 10.35 -55.18
CA ASN A 822 23.84 9.43 -56.27
C ASN A 822 24.23 8.03 -55.75
N SER A 823 24.78 7.94 -54.54
CA SER A 823 25.27 6.68 -53.95
C SER A 823 24.22 5.94 -53.10
N ALA A 824 23.34 6.69 -52.43
CA ALA A 824 22.31 6.18 -51.52
C ALA A 824 21.12 7.17 -51.46
N PRO A 825 20.27 7.22 -52.52
CA PRO A 825 19.10 8.09 -52.57
C PRO A 825 18.02 7.63 -51.59
N THR A 826 18.13 7.99 -50.31
CA THR A 826 17.13 7.65 -49.29
C THR A 826 16.35 8.89 -48.83
N PRO A 827 15.11 8.72 -48.31
CA PRO A 827 14.32 9.85 -47.85
C PRO A 827 15.01 10.68 -46.75
N ARG A 828 15.87 10.05 -45.94
CA ARG A 828 16.61 10.68 -44.85
C ARG A 828 17.75 11.58 -45.37
N VAL A 829 18.42 11.17 -46.46
CA VAL A 829 19.45 11.97 -47.16
C VAL A 829 18.82 13.17 -47.86
N LEU A 830 17.75 12.95 -48.63
CA LEU A 830 17.01 14.02 -49.33
C LEU A 830 16.42 15.05 -48.35
N MET A 831 15.84 14.58 -47.24
CA MET A 831 15.36 15.46 -46.16
C MET A 831 16.49 16.32 -45.58
N LYS A 832 17.69 15.75 -45.43
CA LYS A 832 18.86 16.47 -44.90
C LYS A 832 19.42 17.50 -45.88
N SER A 833 19.35 17.29 -47.20
CA SER A 833 19.77 18.33 -48.15
C SER A 833 18.77 19.47 -48.26
N ALA A 834 17.47 19.17 -48.36
CA ALA A 834 16.43 20.20 -48.34
C ALA A 834 16.44 21.01 -47.03
N LYS A 835 16.85 20.40 -45.89
CA LYS A 835 17.13 21.12 -44.66
C LYS A 835 18.35 22.04 -44.78
N LEU A 836 19.45 21.59 -45.37
CA LEU A 836 20.66 22.41 -45.48
C LEU A 836 20.39 23.71 -46.25
N GLU A 837 19.70 23.64 -47.40
CA GLU A 837 19.29 24.83 -48.17
C GLU A 837 18.28 25.70 -47.42
N TRP A 838 17.31 25.10 -46.72
CA TRP A 838 16.40 25.84 -45.84
C TRP A 838 17.14 26.59 -44.71
N HIS A 839 18.21 26.02 -44.14
CA HIS A 839 19.06 26.65 -43.13
C HIS A 839 20.11 27.64 -43.69
N LEU A 840 20.23 27.74 -45.03
CA LEU A 840 21.00 28.78 -45.73
C LEU A 840 20.11 29.95 -46.20
N GLY A 841 18.80 29.72 -46.35
CA GLY A 841 17.84 30.71 -46.85
C GLY A 841 17.43 30.50 -48.32
N ASP A 842 18.00 29.51 -49.00
CA ASP A 842 17.73 29.16 -50.40
C ASP A 842 16.39 28.40 -50.54
N LEU A 843 15.29 29.05 -50.14
CA LEU A 843 13.96 28.43 -50.01
C LEU A 843 13.43 27.86 -51.33
N GLU A 844 13.80 28.44 -52.47
CA GLU A 844 13.37 27.95 -53.79
C GLU A 844 14.09 26.66 -54.21
N GLU A 845 15.38 26.52 -53.89
CA GLU A 845 16.11 25.27 -54.12
C GLU A 845 15.58 24.17 -53.19
N ALA A 846 15.39 24.50 -51.91
CA ALA A 846 14.82 23.59 -50.93
C ALA A 846 13.41 23.09 -51.34
N LEU A 847 12.56 23.96 -51.91
CA LEU A 847 11.25 23.57 -52.44
C LEU A 847 11.35 22.68 -53.70
N LYS A 848 12.24 23.00 -54.65
CA LYS A 848 12.50 22.14 -55.83
C LYS A 848 12.97 20.74 -55.39
N GLN A 849 13.89 20.67 -54.42
CA GLN A 849 14.37 19.41 -53.88
C GLN A 849 13.26 18.63 -53.15
N LEU A 850 12.46 19.29 -52.32
CA LEU A 850 11.31 18.65 -51.67
C LEU A 850 10.31 18.10 -52.68
N GLN A 851 10.06 18.82 -53.78
CA GLN A 851 9.20 18.31 -54.86
C GLN A 851 9.79 17.06 -55.51
N THR A 852 11.06 17.07 -55.93
CA THR A 852 11.71 15.87 -56.50
C THR A 852 11.76 14.69 -55.51
N ALA A 853 11.91 14.97 -54.22
CA ALA A 853 11.89 13.95 -53.16
C ALA A 853 10.48 13.39 -52.89
N ILE A 854 9.43 14.20 -53.09
CA ILE A 854 8.02 13.80 -53.04
C ILE A 854 7.62 12.96 -54.26
N GLU A 855 8.20 13.24 -55.42
CA GLU A 855 8.03 12.47 -56.66
C GLU A 855 8.72 11.10 -56.55
N GLN A 856 9.93 11.04 -55.98
CA GLN A 856 10.66 9.79 -55.73
C GLN A 856 10.09 8.97 -54.55
N PHE A 857 9.64 9.62 -53.48
CA PHE A 857 9.17 8.97 -52.25
C PHE A 857 7.86 9.59 -51.72
N PRO A 858 6.72 9.30 -52.36
CA PRO A 858 5.40 9.81 -51.98
C PRO A 858 4.97 9.53 -50.53
N ASP A 859 5.50 8.46 -49.94
CA ASP A 859 5.05 7.91 -48.66
C ASP A 859 5.80 8.48 -47.44
N TYR A 860 6.77 9.38 -47.64
CA TYR A 860 7.54 9.96 -46.54
C TYR A 860 6.90 11.29 -46.05
N PRO A 861 6.13 11.28 -44.94
CA PRO A 861 5.27 12.42 -44.56
C PRO A 861 6.06 13.68 -44.21
N LYS A 862 7.35 13.53 -43.88
CA LYS A 862 8.20 14.62 -43.40
C LYS A 862 8.61 15.59 -44.50
N PHE A 863 8.53 15.21 -45.77
CA PHE A 863 8.67 16.15 -46.88
C PHE A 863 7.50 17.13 -46.91
N TYR A 864 6.25 16.64 -46.78
CA TYR A 864 5.06 17.48 -46.66
C TYR A 864 5.12 18.37 -45.41
N MET A 865 5.65 17.87 -44.29
CA MET A 865 5.91 18.71 -43.09
C MET A 865 6.85 19.88 -43.41
N MET A 866 7.98 19.61 -44.06
CA MET A 866 8.97 20.65 -44.40
C MET A 866 8.48 21.62 -45.47
N GLN A 867 7.80 21.13 -46.51
CA GLN A 867 7.26 21.95 -47.59
C GLN A 867 6.23 22.94 -47.06
N GLY A 868 5.28 22.46 -46.23
CA GLY A 868 4.30 23.33 -45.58
C GLY A 868 4.94 24.29 -44.56
N GLN A 869 5.99 23.89 -43.83
CA GLN A 869 6.74 24.78 -42.95
C GLN A 869 7.46 25.90 -43.72
N ILE A 870 8.04 25.62 -44.89
CA ILE A 870 8.64 26.64 -45.77
C ILE A 870 7.54 27.57 -46.33
N TYR A 871 6.39 27.04 -46.75
CA TYR A 871 5.28 27.90 -47.19
C TYR A 871 4.69 28.76 -46.07
N VAL A 872 4.65 28.30 -44.81
CA VAL A 872 4.28 29.12 -43.65
C VAL A 872 5.29 30.26 -43.43
N LEU A 873 6.60 30.01 -43.55
CA LEU A 873 7.63 31.04 -43.49
C LEU A 873 7.52 32.05 -44.65
N GLN A 874 7.15 31.60 -45.85
CA GLN A 874 6.82 32.46 -47.00
C GLN A 874 5.44 33.15 -46.88
N GLN A 875 4.72 32.98 -45.77
CA GLN A 875 3.33 33.43 -45.55
C GLN A 875 2.30 32.91 -46.58
N ARG A 876 2.66 31.91 -47.39
CA ARG A 876 1.80 31.28 -48.42
C ARG A 876 0.88 30.23 -47.79
N MET A 877 0.03 30.68 -46.88
CA MET A 877 -0.78 29.84 -45.99
C MET A 877 -1.76 28.89 -46.71
N THR A 878 -2.18 29.22 -47.93
CA THR A 878 -3.01 28.35 -48.79
C THR A 878 -2.22 27.14 -49.30
N LEU A 879 -1.06 27.38 -49.93
CA LEU A 879 -0.16 26.32 -50.41
C LEU A 879 0.39 25.46 -49.25
N ALA A 880 0.62 26.06 -48.09
CA ALA A 880 0.93 25.32 -46.86
C ALA A 880 -0.19 24.33 -46.49
N ARG A 881 -1.46 24.80 -46.45
CA ARG A 881 -2.63 23.95 -46.23
C ARG A 881 -2.75 22.83 -47.26
N GLU A 882 -2.54 23.15 -48.53
CA GLU A 882 -2.61 22.19 -49.63
C GLU A 882 -1.54 21.09 -49.49
N SER A 883 -0.27 21.45 -49.29
CA SER A 883 0.83 20.48 -49.11
C SER A 883 0.60 19.56 -47.91
N TYR A 884 0.16 20.10 -46.75
CA TYR A 884 -0.25 19.27 -45.62
C TYR A 884 -1.46 18.37 -45.96
N SER A 885 -2.45 18.85 -46.71
CA SER A 885 -3.63 18.05 -47.10
C SER A 885 -3.33 16.96 -48.13
N GLN A 886 -2.33 17.16 -48.99
CA GLN A 886 -1.81 16.12 -49.88
C GLN A 886 -1.08 15.04 -49.07
N GLY A 887 -0.23 15.47 -48.12
CA GLY A 887 0.46 14.56 -47.22
C GLY A 887 -0.47 13.78 -46.30
N THR A 888 -1.55 14.35 -45.75
CA THR A 888 -2.51 13.59 -44.91
C THR A 888 -3.40 12.64 -45.72
N LYS A 889 -3.61 12.88 -47.02
CA LYS A 889 -4.25 11.93 -47.94
C LYS A 889 -3.34 10.73 -48.24
N LYS A 890 -2.05 10.96 -48.52
CA LYS A 890 -1.06 9.90 -48.83
C LYS A 890 -0.58 9.13 -47.59
N CYS A 891 -0.28 9.86 -46.52
CA CYS A 891 0.33 9.35 -45.28
C CYS A 891 -0.63 9.51 -44.08
N PRO A 892 -1.82 8.88 -44.09
CA PRO A 892 -2.85 9.10 -43.05
C PRO A 892 -2.39 8.70 -41.65
N THR A 893 -1.42 7.78 -41.53
CA THR A 893 -0.82 7.32 -40.27
C THR A 893 0.04 8.37 -39.55
N SER A 894 0.43 9.45 -40.25
CA SER A 894 1.45 10.38 -39.76
C SER A 894 0.89 11.45 -38.80
N VAL A 895 0.72 11.10 -37.53
CA VAL A 895 0.17 11.97 -36.48
C VAL A 895 0.74 13.40 -36.47
N PRO A 896 2.06 13.66 -36.51
CA PRO A 896 2.59 15.04 -36.47
C PRO A 896 2.18 15.91 -37.67
N LEU A 897 1.80 15.30 -38.80
CA LEU A 897 1.33 16.04 -39.97
C LEU A 897 -0.10 16.55 -39.77
N TRP A 898 -0.97 15.73 -39.17
CA TRP A 898 -2.30 16.15 -38.74
C TRP A 898 -2.23 17.28 -37.71
N LEU A 899 -1.25 17.25 -36.79
CA LEU A 899 -1.03 18.32 -35.82
C LEU A 899 -0.56 19.62 -36.49
N LEU A 900 0.35 19.54 -37.47
CA LEU A 900 0.78 20.73 -38.23
C LEU A 900 -0.38 21.34 -39.05
N LEU A 901 -1.27 20.52 -39.61
CA LEU A 901 -2.46 20.98 -40.31
C LEU A 901 -3.46 21.63 -39.32
N ALA A 902 -3.71 21.01 -38.16
CA ALA A 902 -4.59 21.56 -37.14
C ALA A 902 -4.05 22.87 -36.51
N ARG A 903 -2.74 22.95 -36.24
CA ARG A 903 -2.08 24.17 -35.75
C ARG A 903 -2.04 25.29 -36.79
N LEU A 904 -1.94 24.95 -38.07
CA LEU A 904 -2.10 25.91 -39.17
C LEU A 904 -3.53 26.45 -39.21
N ASP A 905 -4.54 25.59 -39.10
CA ASP A 905 -5.95 26.02 -39.01
C ASP A 905 -6.23 26.87 -37.77
N GLU A 906 -5.64 26.53 -36.62
CA GLU A 906 -5.68 27.32 -35.38
C GLU A 906 -5.08 28.72 -35.59
N SER A 907 -3.90 28.81 -36.23
CA SER A 907 -3.22 30.08 -36.51
C SER A 907 -3.99 30.99 -37.49
N GLN A 908 -4.88 30.41 -38.30
CA GLN A 908 -5.81 31.14 -39.18
C GLN A 908 -7.12 31.53 -38.48
N GLY A 909 -7.28 31.23 -37.18
CA GLY A 909 -8.54 31.41 -36.45
C GLY A 909 -9.66 30.44 -36.84
N ASN A 910 -9.39 29.48 -37.74
CA ASN A 910 -10.39 28.56 -38.32
C ASN A 910 -10.69 27.37 -37.38
N MET A 911 -11.06 27.65 -36.12
CA MET A 911 -11.18 26.66 -35.04
C MET A 911 -12.15 25.50 -35.38
N THR A 912 -13.25 25.78 -36.10
CA THR A 912 -14.20 24.75 -36.55
C THR A 912 -13.59 23.78 -37.58
N ARG A 913 -12.69 24.28 -38.45
CA ARG A 913 -11.95 23.42 -39.40
C ARG A 913 -10.89 22.62 -38.66
N ALA A 914 -10.13 23.24 -37.75
CA ALA A 914 -9.14 22.56 -36.90
C ALA A 914 -9.76 21.41 -36.08
N ARG A 915 -10.93 21.61 -35.48
CA ARG A 915 -11.75 20.54 -34.85
C ARG A 915 -12.03 19.40 -35.81
N SER A 916 -12.56 19.69 -37.00
CA SER A 916 -12.89 18.67 -38.01
C SER A 916 -11.65 17.93 -38.55
N VAL A 917 -10.48 18.56 -38.53
CA VAL A 917 -9.19 17.98 -38.92
C VAL A 917 -8.70 17.01 -37.85
N LEU A 918 -8.72 17.42 -36.57
CA LEU A 918 -8.35 16.55 -35.45
C LEU A 918 -9.33 15.39 -35.25
N GLU A 919 -10.61 15.59 -35.53
CA GLU A 919 -11.61 14.52 -35.53
C GLU A 919 -11.36 13.50 -36.64
N LYS A 920 -11.10 13.96 -37.88
CA LYS A 920 -10.68 13.07 -38.98
C LYS A 920 -9.35 12.36 -38.67
N ALA A 921 -8.43 13.03 -38.00
CA ALA A 921 -7.17 12.43 -37.56
C ALA A 921 -7.41 11.31 -36.54
N ARG A 922 -8.29 11.51 -35.55
CA ARG A 922 -8.70 10.47 -34.58
C ARG A 922 -9.47 9.32 -35.23
N GLN A 923 -10.30 9.58 -36.24
CA GLN A 923 -10.98 8.53 -37.02
C GLN A 923 -10.02 7.70 -37.88
N LYS A 924 -8.90 8.29 -38.34
CA LYS A 924 -7.87 7.58 -39.12
C LYS A 924 -6.78 6.93 -38.25
N ASN A 925 -6.54 7.48 -37.06
CA ASN A 925 -5.61 6.96 -36.05
C ASN A 925 -6.33 6.90 -34.70
N PRO A 926 -7.24 5.94 -34.50
CA PRO A 926 -7.83 5.70 -33.18
C PRO A 926 -6.73 5.37 -32.16
N GLN A 927 -6.99 5.63 -30.88
CA GLN A 927 -6.08 5.33 -29.77
C GLN A 927 -4.70 6.02 -29.80
N ASN A 928 -4.52 7.16 -30.49
CA ASN A 928 -3.29 7.95 -30.37
C ASN A 928 -3.40 9.07 -29.30
N PRO A 929 -2.60 9.05 -28.22
CA PRO A 929 -2.66 10.06 -27.16
C PRO A 929 -2.39 11.50 -27.62
N GLN A 930 -1.47 11.72 -28.56
CA GLN A 930 -1.08 13.07 -28.97
C GLN A 930 -2.18 13.79 -29.76
N LEU A 931 -2.98 13.06 -30.55
CA LEU A 931 -4.15 13.62 -31.25
C LEU A 931 -5.25 14.01 -30.26
N TRP A 932 -5.47 13.20 -29.22
CA TRP A 932 -6.40 13.52 -28.14
C TRP A 932 -5.97 14.75 -27.35
N LEU A 933 -4.69 14.81 -26.94
CA LEU A 933 -4.11 15.90 -26.17
C LEU A 933 -4.26 17.24 -26.89
N GLU A 934 -3.94 17.28 -28.18
CA GLU A 934 -4.05 18.50 -29.01
C GLU A 934 -5.50 18.93 -29.26
N ALA A 935 -6.44 18.00 -29.37
CA ALA A 935 -7.87 18.32 -29.42
C ALA A 935 -8.36 18.92 -28.08
N ILE A 936 -7.92 18.36 -26.94
CA ILE A 936 -8.28 18.84 -25.61
C ILE A 936 -7.71 20.25 -25.37
N ARG A 937 -6.46 20.50 -25.79
CA ARG A 937 -5.85 21.84 -25.78
C ARG A 937 -6.58 22.85 -26.65
N LEU A 938 -7.06 22.45 -27.84
CA LEU A 938 -7.84 23.33 -28.70
C LEU A 938 -9.13 23.77 -27.99
N GLU A 939 -9.90 22.83 -27.43
CA GLU A 939 -11.12 23.19 -26.68
C GLU A 939 -10.80 24.08 -25.46
N TRP A 940 -9.73 23.78 -24.72
CA TRP A 940 -9.25 24.59 -23.60
C TRP A 940 -8.87 26.02 -24.01
N LYS A 941 -8.15 26.20 -25.12
CA LYS A 941 -7.85 27.52 -25.71
C LYS A 941 -9.10 28.28 -26.13
N THR A 942 -10.13 27.59 -26.64
CA THR A 942 -11.44 28.21 -26.94
C THR A 942 -12.32 28.46 -25.71
N GLY A 943 -11.84 28.13 -24.50
CA GLY A 943 -12.55 28.35 -23.24
C GLY A 943 -13.58 27.27 -22.87
N LEU A 944 -13.80 26.26 -23.72
CA LEU A 944 -14.82 25.21 -23.54
C LEU A 944 -14.32 24.09 -22.61
N LYS A 945 -14.04 24.46 -21.36
CA LYS A 945 -13.43 23.59 -20.34
C LYS A 945 -14.19 22.30 -20.08
N ASP A 946 -15.52 22.33 -20.13
CA ASP A 946 -16.37 21.16 -19.89
C ASP A 946 -16.33 20.16 -21.05
N ILE A 947 -16.16 20.66 -22.28
CA ILE A 947 -15.95 19.81 -23.46
C ILE A 947 -14.51 19.25 -23.44
N ALA A 948 -13.53 20.06 -23.02
CA ALA A 948 -12.16 19.60 -22.82
C ALA A 948 -12.07 18.48 -21.75
N SER A 949 -12.78 18.62 -20.62
CA SER A 949 -12.81 17.59 -19.57
C SER A 949 -13.57 16.32 -20.00
N ALA A 950 -14.69 16.46 -20.71
CA ALA A 950 -15.43 15.32 -21.28
C ALA A 950 -14.64 14.59 -22.38
N MET A 951 -13.90 15.31 -23.24
CA MET A 951 -12.98 14.68 -24.20
C MET A 951 -11.79 14.02 -23.50
N MET A 952 -11.25 14.61 -22.42
CA MET A 952 -10.19 13.99 -21.65
C MET A 952 -10.65 12.70 -20.96
N ALA A 953 -11.89 12.66 -20.45
CA ALA A 953 -12.47 11.43 -19.89
C ALA A 953 -12.55 10.31 -20.96
N LYS A 954 -12.98 10.62 -22.18
CA LYS A 954 -12.97 9.68 -23.31
C LYS A 954 -11.55 9.26 -23.71
N ALA A 955 -10.62 10.20 -23.78
CA ALA A 955 -9.23 9.92 -24.13
C ALA A 955 -8.54 8.99 -23.10
N LEU A 956 -8.89 9.09 -21.81
CA LEU A 956 -8.44 8.15 -20.78
C LEU A 956 -9.16 6.79 -20.81
N GLN A 957 -10.36 6.69 -21.38
CA GLN A 957 -11.02 5.40 -21.65
C GLN A 957 -10.33 4.70 -22.83
N ASP A 958 -10.02 5.41 -23.90
CA ASP A 958 -9.29 4.91 -25.07
C ASP A 958 -7.82 4.54 -24.75
N CYS A 959 -7.15 5.32 -23.89
CA CYS A 959 -5.70 5.27 -23.67
C CYS A 959 -5.30 5.38 -22.17
N PRO A 960 -5.75 4.47 -21.29
CA PRO A 960 -5.59 4.58 -19.83
C PRO A 960 -4.14 4.51 -19.33
N THR A 961 -3.20 4.02 -20.15
CA THR A 961 -1.76 3.90 -19.86
C THR A 961 -0.92 5.07 -20.41
N SER A 962 -1.55 6.09 -21.00
CA SER A 962 -0.82 7.17 -21.68
C SER A 962 -0.47 8.32 -20.72
N GLY A 963 0.78 8.34 -20.25
CA GLY A 963 1.27 9.34 -19.31
C GLY A 963 1.19 10.78 -19.82
N LEU A 964 1.28 11.00 -21.14
CA LEU A 964 1.01 12.29 -21.79
C LEU A 964 -0.38 12.86 -21.49
N LEU A 965 -1.44 12.04 -21.55
CA LEU A 965 -2.79 12.49 -21.21
C LEU A 965 -2.92 12.72 -19.71
N TRP A 966 -2.42 11.79 -18.89
CA TRP A 966 -2.43 11.93 -17.44
C TRP A 966 -1.72 13.20 -16.96
N ALA A 967 -0.58 13.55 -17.56
CA ALA A 967 0.13 14.80 -17.28
C ALA A 967 -0.76 16.03 -17.50
N GLU A 968 -1.51 16.09 -18.61
CA GLU A 968 -2.41 17.19 -18.90
C GLU A 968 -3.67 17.17 -18.00
N THR A 969 -4.17 15.98 -17.58
CA THR A 969 -5.30 15.89 -16.63
C THR A 969 -5.01 16.60 -15.31
N ILE A 970 -3.76 16.53 -14.84
CA ILE A 970 -3.31 17.13 -13.58
C ILE A 970 -3.39 18.66 -13.64
N PHE A 971 -3.27 19.28 -14.83
CA PHE A 971 -3.42 20.73 -14.99
C PHE A 971 -4.84 21.17 -15.35
N LEU A 972 -5.56 20.35 -16.13
CA LEU A 972 -6.96 20.58 -16.51
C LEU A 972 -7.91 20.54 -15.30
N VAL A 973 -7.58 19.72 -14.29
CA VAL A 973 -8.31 19.62 -13.01
C VAL A 973 -7.93 20.78 -12.07
N ASP A 974 -8.91 21.24 -11.28
CA ASP A 974 -8.71 22.36 -10.35
C ASP A 974 -7.78 22.03 -9.16
N ARG A 975 -7.09 23.07 -8.66
CA ARG A 975 -5.93 23.01 -7.75
C ARG A 975 -6.07 22.00 -6.60
N PRO A 976 -7.18 21.94 -5.83
CA PRO A 976 -7.30 21.02 -4.70
C PRO A 976 -7.34 19.53 -5.12
N GLN A 977 -7.91 19.24 -6.30
CA GLN A 977 -8.11 17.88 -6.80
C GLN A 977 -6.90 17.35 -7.57
N ARG A 978 -5.95 18.21 -7.97
CA ARG A 978 -4.72 17.82 -8.68
C ARG A 978 -3.94 16.74 -7.94
N LYS A 979 -3.87 16.82 -6.61
CA LYS A 979 -3.11 15.90 -5.76
C LYS A 979 -3.66 14.47 -5.76
N THR A 980 -4.98 14.28 -5.79
CA THR A 980 -5.57 12.93 -5.93
C THR A 980 -5.40 12.42 -7.34
N LYS A 981 -5.63 13.27 -8.36
CA LYS A 981 -5.44 12.90 -9.77
C LYS A 981 -3.98 12.59 -10.12
N SER A 982 -3.00 13.22 -9.48
CA SER A 982 -1.59 12.85 -9.66
C SER A 982 -1.23 11.51 -9.03
N VAL A 983 -1.93 11.08 -7.97
CA VAL A 983 -1.80 9.72 -7.40
C VAL A 983 -2.52 8.69 -8.26
N ASP A 984 -3.69 9.00 -8.82
CA ASP A 984 -4.36 8.15 -9.82
C ASP A 984 -3.48 7.95 -11.06
N ALA A 985 -2.90 9.04 -11.58
CA ALA A 985 -1.98 9.04 -12.71
C ALA A 985 -0.75 8.17 -12.46
N LEU A 986 -0.10 8.33 -11.29
CA LEU A 986 1.03 7.48 -10.91
C LEU A 986 0.61 6.01 -10.87
N LYS A 987 -0.46 5.63 -10.16
CA LYS A 987 -0.96 4.23 -10.11
C LYS A 987 -1.31 3.61 -11.48
N LYS A 988 -1.48 4.41 -12.53
CA LYS A 988 -1.69 3.94 -13.91
C LYS A 988 -0.44 3.98 -14.77
N CYS A 989 0.53 4.83 -14.43
CA CYS A 989 1.72 5.15 -15.21
C CYS A 989 2.93 5.41 -14.28
N GLU A 990 3.31 4.43 -13.44
CA GLU A 990 4.27 4.64 -12.34
C GLU A 990 5.67 5.07 -12.80
N HIS A 991 6.01 4.85 -14.07
CA HIS A 991 7.32 5.10 -14.65
C HIS A 991 7.27 5.97 -15.92
N ASP A 992 6.23 6.79 -16.12
CA ASP A 992 6.21 7.74 -17.25
C ASP A 992 6.86 9.11 -16.90
N PRO A 993 7.79 9.63 -17.73
CA PRO A 993 8.45 10.92 -17.50
C PRO A 993 7.52 12.14 -17.48
N HIS A 994 6.43 12.13 -18.26
CA HIS A 994 5.48 13.24 -18.35
C HIS A 994 4.63 13.34 -17.08
N VAL A 995 4.19 12.21 -16.52
CA VAL A 995 3.49 12.15 -15.22
C VAL A 995 4.42 12.60 -14.09
N LEU A 996 5.68 12.14 -14.07
CA LEU A 996 6.67 12.58 -13.08
C LEU A 996 6.98 14.08 -13.20
N LEU A 997 7.07 14.62 -14.42
CA LEU A 997 7.19 16.05 -14.67
C LEU A 997 5.94 16.83 -14.20
N ALA A 998 4.73 16.30 -14.42
CA ALA A 998 3.49 16.90 -13.93
C ALA A 998 3.40 16.92 -12.40
N VAL A 999 3.84 15.84 -11.74
CA VAL A 999 3.98 15.76 -10.27
C VAL A 999 5.02 16.75 -9.75
N SER A 1000 6.16 16.89 -10.43
CA SER A 1000 7.21 17.85 -10.06
C SER A 1000 6.68 19.29 -10.14
N LYS A 1001 6.04 19.66 -11.26
CA LYS A 1001 5.33 20.93 -11.45
C LYS A 1001 4.23 21.16 -10.40
N LEU A 1002 3.49 20.12 -9.99
CA LEU A 1002 2.49 20.21 -8.92
C LEU A 1002 3.16 20.61 -7.60
N PHE A 1003 4.24 19.92 -7.19
CA PHE A 1003 4.99 20.30 -5.99
C PHE A 1003 5.64 21.69 -6.09
N TRP A 1004 5.98 22.15 -7.30
CA TRP A 1004 6.40 23.53 -7.54
C TRP A 1004 5.27 24.53 -7.27
N THR A 1005 4.05 24.29 -7.78
CA THR A 1005 2.88 25.14 -7.47
C THR A 1005 2.49 25.12 -5.99
N GLU A 1006 2.69 23.99 -5.30
CA GLU A 1006 2.56 23.88 -3.84
C GLU A 1006 3.75 24.48 -3.06
N ARG A 1007 4.77 25.03 -3.74
CA ARG A 1007 6.02 25.62 -3.19
C ARG A 1007 6.87 24.66 -2.34
N LYS A 1008 6.74 23.34 -2.53
CA LYS A 1008 7.48 22.31 -1.78
C LYS A 1008 8.81 21.97 -2.45
N THR A 1009 9.73 22.93 -2.44
CA THR A 1009 11.02 22.91 -3.17
C THR A 1009 11.81 21.61 -3.03
N GLN A 1010 12.05 21.12 -1.81
CA GLN A 1010 12.86 19.91 -1.59
C GLN A 1010 12.25 18.66 -2.26
N LYS A 1011 10.93 18.46 -2.12
CA LYS A 1011 10.20 17.38 -2.81
C LYS A 1011 10.16 17.62 -4.32
N CYS A 1012 10.01 18.86 -4.77
CA CYS A 1012 10.10 19.20 -6.19
C CYS A 1012 11.44 18.74 -6.80
N ARG A 1013 12.57 19.00 -6.11
CA ARG A 1013 13.92 18.55 -6.50
C ARG A 1013 14.06 17.02 -6.51
N GLU A 1014 13.48 16.30 -5.55
CA GLU A 1014 13.44 14.83 -5.55
C GLU A 1014 12.69 14.27 -6.78
N TRP A 1015 11.51 14.79 -7.08
CA TRP A 1015 10.69 14.30 -8.19
C TRP A 1015 11.24 14.72 -9.57
N PHE A 1016 11.88 15.89 -9.71
CA PHE A 1016 12.61 16.26 -10.92
C PHE A 1016 13.79 15.31 -11.18
N ASN A 1017 14.62 15.03 -10.17
CA ASN A 1017 15.72 14.07 -10.31
C ASN A 1017 15.21 12.65 -10.61
N ARG A 1018 14.03 12.25 -10.11
CA ARG A 1018 13.38 10.99 -10.49
C ARG A 1018 12.94 10.99 -11.96
N ALA A 1019 12.27 12.05 -12.43
CA ALA A 1019 11.83 12.16 -13.83
C ALA A 1019 13.02 12.04 -14.79
N VAL A 1020 14.07 12.82 -14.52
CA VAL A 1020 15.35 12.83 -15.27
C VAL A 1020 16.07 11.48 -15.24
N LYS A 1021 15.98 10.72 -14.13
CA LYS A 1021 16.63 9.40 -14.03
C LYS A 1021 15.89 8.31 -14.82
N ILE A 1022 14.57 8.42 -15.02
CA ILE A 1022 13.82 7.44 -15.81
C ILE A 1022 14.01 7.69 -17.32
N ASP A 1023 13.93 8.93 -17.78
CA ASP A 1023 14.20 9.27 -19.18
C ASP A 1023 15.10 10.52 -19.32
N PRO A 1024 16.41 10.33 -19.53
CA PRO A 1024 17.34 11.40 -19.85
C PRO A 1024 17.11 12.05 -21.23
N ASP A 1025 16.40 11.43 -22.17
CA ASP A 1025 16.18 11.95 -23.54
C ASP A 1025 15.01 12.97 -23.60
N PHE A 1026 14.23 13.09 -22.53
CA PHE A 1026 13.08 13.99 -22.43
C PHE A 1026 13.48 15.42 -22.06
N GLY A 1027 13.79 16.22 -23.09
CA GLY A 1027 14.28 17.60 -22.98
C GLY A 1027 13.37 18.60 -22.25
N ASP A 1028 12.05 18.38 -22.26
CA ASP A 1028 11.13 19.26 -21.51
C ASP A 1028 11.33 19.11 -19.99
N ALA A 1029 11.64 17.92 -19.48
CA ALA A 1029 11.94 17.74 -18.06
C ALA A 1029 13.22 18.48 -17.65
N TRP A 1030 14.27 18.42 -18.48
CA TRP A 1030 15.49 19.22 -18.28
C TRP A 1030 15.20 20.72 -18.28
N GLY A 1031 14.38 21.21 -19.22
CA GLY A 1031 14.00 22.62 -19.31
C GLY A 1031 13.26 23.12 -18.06
N TYR A 1032 12.27 22.39 -17.58
CA TYR A 1032 11.55 22.73 -16.35
C TYR A 1032 12.42 22.59 -15.10
N PHE A 1033 13.30 21.58 -15.03
CA PHE A 1033 14.20 21.36 -13.90
C PHE A 1033 15.25 22.47 -13.80
N TYR A 1034 15.87 22.86 -14.92
CA TYR A 1034 16.80 23.99 -14.94
C TYR A 1034 16.10 25.32 -14.62
N LYS A 1035 14.87 25.56 -15.10
CA LYS A 1035 14.09 26.74 -14.71
C LYS A 1035 13.71 26.74 -13.22
N PHE A 1036 13.50 25.58 -12.61
CA PHE A 1036 13.29 25.44 -11.17
C PHE A 1036 14.57 25.78 -10.37
N GLU A 1037 15.73 25.24 -10.76
CA GLU A 1037 17.00 25.54 -10.07
C GLU A 1037 17.50 26.96 -10.29
N LEU A 1038 17.12 27.63 -11.38
CA LEU A 1038 17.32 29.09 -11.56
C LEU A 1038 16.53 29.95 -10.55
N LEU A 1039 15.46 29.41 -9.96
CA LEU A 1039 14.56 30.14 -9.05
C LEU A 1039 14.65 29.69 -7.58
N HIS A 1040 15.15 28.49 -7.33
CA HIS A 1040 15.21 27.87 -5.99
C HIS A 1040 16.52 27.10 -5.69
N GLY A 1041 17.47 27.08 -6.61
CA GLY A 1041 18.70 26.29 -6.53
C GLY A 1041 19.97 27.13 -6.36
N THR A 1042 21.04 26.46 -5.93
CA THR A 1042 22.39 27.02 -5.90
C THR A 1042 23.05 27.00 -7.28
N ALA A 1043 24.12 27.79 -7.46
CA ALA A 1043 24.84 27.85 -8.73
C ALA A 1043 25.53 26.51 -9.09
N GLU A 1044 25.87 25.69 -8.08
CA GLU A 1044 26.43 24.35 -8.26
C GLU A 1044 25.36 23.39 -8.81
N GLU A 1045 24.18 23.33 -8.18
CA GLU A 1045 23.05 22.53 -8.64
C GLU A 1045 22.64 22.90 -10.08
N GLN A 1046 22.59 24.19 -10.41
CA GLN A 1046 22.32 24.67 -11.78
C GLN A 1046 23.33 24.15 -12.81
N ASN A 1047 24.62 24.14 -12.45
CA ASN A 1047 25.68 23.61 -13.32
C ASN A 1047 25.63 22.08 -13.43
N ASP A 1048 25.22 21.37 -12.39
CA ASP A 1048 25.06 19.91 -12.44
C ASP A 1048 23.79 19.46 -13.18
N VAL A 1049 22.76 20.31 -13.28
CA VAL A 1049 21.66 20.11 -14.25
C VAL A 1049 22.18 20.27 -15.69
N LYS A 1050 22.97 21.32 -15.98
CA LYS A 1050 23.58 21.53 -17.31
C LYS A 1050 24.47 20.34 -17.73
N LYS A 1051 25.44 19.95 -16.89
CA LYS A 1051 26.38 18.84 -17.18
C LYS A 1051 25.63 17.55 -17.55
N ARG A 1052 24.63 17.17 -16.76
CA ARG A 1052 23.86 15.94 -17.00
C ARG A 1052 22.97 16.02 -18.25
N CYS A 1053 22.39 17.20 -18.54
CA CYS A 1053 21.66 17.45 -19.79
C CYS A 1053 22.59 17.30 -21.03
N VAL A 1054 23.81 17.84 -20.96
CA VAL A 1054 24.81 17.69 -22.04
C VAL A 1054 25.24 16.23 -22.23
N GLN A 1055 25.44 15.48 -21.15
CA GLN A 1055 25.75 14.04 -21.21
C GLN A 1055 24.62 13.20 -21.85
N ALA A 1056 23.35 13.64 -21.68
CA ALA A 1056 22.18 12.93 -22.20
C ALA A 1056 21.87 13.18 -23.69
N GLU A 1057 22.28 14.33 -24.27
CA GLU A 1057 21.88 14.79 -25.62
C GLU A 1057 20.35 14.72 -25.90
N PRO A 1058 19.44 15.28 -25.05
CA PRO A 1058 17.99 15.07 -25.18
C PRO A 1058 17.41 15.51 -26.53
N ARG A 1059 16.40 14.78 -27.00
CA ARG A 1059 15.81 14.90 -28.36
C ARG A 1059 14.29 14.86 -28.35
N HIS A 1060 13.67 14.37 -27.28
CA HIS A 1060 12.23 14.33 -27.12
C HIS A 1060 11.74 15.48 -26.23
N GLY A 1061 10.43 15.70 -26.18
CA GLY A 1061 9.83 16.92 -25.61
C GLY A 1061 9.18 17.80 -26.67
N GLU A 1062 8.08 18.44 -26.31
CA GLU A 1062 7.31 19.29 -27.21
C GLU A 1062 7.98 20.66 -27.37
N VAL A 1063 8.37 21.29 -26.27
CA VAL A 1063 8.98 22.63 -26.30
C VAL A 1063 10.44 22.51 -26.72
N TRP A 1064 11.16 21.52 -26.19
CA TRP A 1064 12.50 21.15 -26.63
C TRP A 1064 12.56 20.92 -28.14
N THR A 1065 11.63 20.14 -28.71
CA THR A 1065 11.63 19.93 -30.16
C THR A 1065 11.03 21.09 -30.96
N THR A 1066 10.25 21.99 -30.38
CA THR A 1066 9.82 23.22 -31.08
C THR A 1066 11.00 24.18 -31.25
N ILE A 1067 11.82 24.34 -30.21
CA ILE A 1067 12.97 25.25 -30.21
C ILE A 1067 14.14 24.68 -31.02
N SER A 1068 14.49 23.40 -30.87
CA SER A 1068 15.56 22.76 -31.65
C SER A 1068 15.22 22.51 -33.13
N LYS A 1069 13.94 22.53 -33.52
CA LYS A 1069 13.52 22.50 -34.95
C LYS A 1069 13.42 23.89 -35.57
N SER A 1070 13.55 24.99 -34.82
CA SER A 1070 13.52 26.34 -35.39
C SER A 1070 14.72 26.53 -36.33
N PRO A 1071 14.54 27.16 -37.51
CA PRO A 1071 15.63 27.30 -38.48
C PRO A 1071 16.74 28.24 -37.98
N GLN A 1072 16.41 29.16 -37.06
CA GLN A 1072 17.35 30.08 -36.41
C GLN A 1072 18.25 29.35 -35.40
N ASN A 1073 17.68 28.47 -34.58
CA ASN A 1073 18.38 27.80 -33.48
C ASN A 1073 19.07 26.49 -33.90
N TRP A 1074 19.02 26.14 -35.20
CA TRP A 1074 19.62 24.93 -35.76
C TRP A 1074 21.12 24.74 -35.44
N ARG A 1075 21.85 25.83 -35.21
CA ARG A 1075 23.30 25.85 -34.93
C ARG A 1075 23.64 25.95 -33.43
N ALA A 1076 22.64 26.06 -32.56
CA ALA A 1076 22.80 26.20 -31.12
C ALA A 1076 23.22 24.87 -30.47
N LYS A 1077 24.07 24.90 -29.44
CA LYS A 1077 24.44 23.71 -28.67
C LYS A 1077 23.30 23.25 -27.77
N THR A 1078 23.39 22.03 -27.24
CA THR A 1078 22.44 21.52 -26.22
C THR A 1078 22.35 22.41 -24.98
N GLU A 1079 23.46 23.07 -24.61
CA GLU A 1079 23.52 24.08 -23.55
C GLU A 1079 22.66 25.30 -23.88
N ASP A 1080 22.86 25.90 -25.05
CA ASP A 1080 22.12 27.08 -25.52
C ASP A 1080 20.62 26.77 -25.68
N ILE A 1081 20.29 25.58 -26.21
CA ILE A 1081 18.90 25.11 -26.35
C ILE A 1081 18.26 24.94 -24.97
N LEU A 1082 18.98 24.45 -23.95
CA LEU A 1082 18.48 24.36 -22.58
C LEU A 1082 18.16 25.74 -21.98
N LEU A 1083 18.98 26.76 -22.25
CA LEU A 1083 18.70 28.15 -21.84
C LEU A 1083 17.44 28.67 -22.51
N LEU A 1084 17.35 28.59 -23.84
CA LEU A 1084 16.20 29.06 -24.63
C LEU A 1084 14.89 28.33 -24.27
N VAL A 1085 14.96 27.03 -23.98
CA VAL A 1085 13.81 26.26 -23.48
C VAL A 1085 13.42 26.72 -22.07
N ALA A 1086 14.38 26.89 -21.16
CA ALA A 1086 14.09 27.36 -19.80
C ALA A 1086 13.58 28.81 -19.77
N GLU A 1087 13.92 29.66 -20.74
CA GLU A 1087 13.29 30.98 -20.92
C GLU A 1087 11.84 30.85 -21.41
N ALA A 1088 11.63 30.15 -22.54
CA ALA A 1088 10.33 30.02 -23.22
C ALA A 1088 9.27 29.24 -22.41
N LEU A 1089 9.68 28.33 -21.52
CA LEU A 1089 8.74 27.61 -20.66
C LEU A 1089 8.10 28.54 -19.62
N PRO A 1090 6.76 28.56 -19.48
CA PRO A 1090 6.12 29.33 -18.41
C PRO A 1090 6.44 28.75 -17.03
N VAL A 1091 6.60 29.61 -16.03
CA VAL A 1091 6.57 29.17 -14.62
C VAL A 1091 5.16 28.64 -14.33
N PRO A 1092 4.99 27.43 -13.76
CA PRO A 1092 3.67 26.94 -13.37
C PRO A 1092 3.16 27.72 -12.15
N VAL A 1093 1.95 28.29 -12.26
CA VAL A 1093 1.31 29.16 -11.24
C VAL A 1093 0.11 28.47 -10.62
#